data_AF-A0A6G1AJC9-F1
#
_entry.id   AF-A0A6G1AJC9-F1
#
_cell.length_a   1.000
_cell.length_b   1.000
_cell.length_c   1.000
_cell.angle_alpha   90.00
_cell.angle_beta   90.00
_cell.angle_gamma   90.00
#
_symmetry.space_group_name_H-M   'P 1'
#
loop_
_entity.id
_entity.type
_entity.pdbx_description
1 polymer ?
#
loop_
_entity_poly.entity_id
_entity_poly.type
_entity_poly.pdbx_seq_one_letter_code
_entity_poly.pdbx_strand_id
1 'polypeptide(L)'
;RQQYVGKLKFASLEFSPGSKKLVVATEKNVIAALNSRTGEILWRHVDKGTAEGAVDAMLLYGQDAITVSNGGRIMRSWETNIGGLNWEITLDSGSFQALGLVGLQASVRYIAVLKKTTLALHHLSSGHLKWVEHLPESDSIHYQMMYSYGSGVVWALGVVPFSHVNIVKFNVEDGEIVQQVRVSTPWLQSLTGACGVVDEAVLVCPDPSSRSLQTLALETEWELRQIPLQSLDLEFASEFQPRVLPTQPNPVDPSRAQFFLQLSPSHYALLHYRHGVLSLLKNFPQAALVSFATTGEKTVAAVMTCRSDVKPSISDDGSLGSFSEKSSPQDSLACFNQTYTINLYLVETGRRLLDTTITFNLEQNGTRPERLYIQVFLKKDDSVGYRALVQTEDHRLLFLQQLAGKAVLWGREESLAEVVCLEMVDLPLTGAQAELEGEFGKKADGLLGMFLKRLSSQLILLQAWTSHLWKMFYDARKPRSQIKNEINIDTLARDEFNLQKMMVMVTASGKLFGIESSSGTILWKQYLPNVKPDSSFKLMVQRTTAHFPHPPQCTLLVKDKETGMSSLYVFNPIFGKWSQVAPPVLKRPILQSLLLPIMDQDYAKVLLLIDDEYKVTAFPATRNVLRQLHELAPSIFFYLVDAEQGRLCGYRLRKDLTTELSWELTIPPEVQRIVKVKGKRSNEHVHSQGRVMGDRSVLYKSLNPNLLAVVTQSTDVHHERTFIGIFLVDGVTGRIIHSSVQRKAKGPVHIVHSENWVVYQYWNTKARRNEFTALELYEGTEQYNATAFSSLDRPQLPQVLQQSYIFPSSISAVEATITERGITSRHLLVGLPSGAILSLPKALLDPRRPEIPTEQSREENLIPYSPDVQIHAERFINYNQTVSRMRGIYTAPSGLESTCLVVAYGLDIYQTRVYPSKQFDVLKDDYDYVLISSVLFGLVFATMITKRLAQVKLLNRAWR
;
A
#
# COMPACT_ATOMS: atom_id res chain seq x y z
N ARG A 1 7.80 -9.37 -9.10
CA ARG A 1 7.98 -8.48 -7.92
C ARG A 1 7.89 -7.03 -8.40
N GLN A 2 7.18 -6.17 -7.67
CA GLN A 2 7.19 -4.71 -7.87
C GLN A 2 7.64 -4.05 -6.57
N GLN A 3 8.59 -3.12 -6.67
CA GLN A 3 9.18 -2.42 -5.52
C GLN A 3 8.69 -0.99 -5.47
N TYR A 4 8.41 -0.48 -4.27
CA TYR A 4 7.91 0.89 -4.05
C TYR A 4 8.73 1.61 -2.97
N VAL A 5 8.57 2.92 -2.88
CA VAL A 5 9.24 3.80 -1.89
C VAL A 5 8.23 4.54 -1.01
N GLY A 6 6.98 4.74 -1.48
CA GLY A 6 5.92 5.46 -0.77
C GLY A 6 5.84 6.94 -1.12
N LYS A 7 4.96 7.69 -0.41
CA LYS A 7 4.74 9.13 -0.62
C LYS A 7 6.03 9.91 -0.39
N LEU A 8 6.44 10.74 -1.34
CA LEU A 8 7.62 11.60 -1.22
C LEU A 8 7.38 12.68 -0.16
N LYS A 9 8.40 12.91 0.68
CA LYS A 9 8.47 14.02 1.64
C LYS A 9 9.53 15.04 1.20
N PHE A 10 10.70 14.54 0.80
CA PHE A 10 11.79 15.33 0.25
C PHE A 10 12.29 14.71 -1.05
N ALA A 11 12.68 15.56 -2.00
CA ALA A 11 13.31 15.15 -3.24
C ALA A 11 14.40 16.16 -3.60
N SER A 12 15.54 15.65 -4.04
CA SER A 12 16.61 16.47 -4.60
C SER A 12 16.95 16.00 -6.01
N LEU A 13 16.91 16.96 -6.95
CA LEU A 13 17.10 16.74 -8.37
C LEU A 13 18.34 17.48 -8.91
N GLU A 14 18.99 18.27 -8.06
CA GLU A 14 20.12 19.13 -8.39
C GLU A 14 21.42 18.34 -8.38
N PHE A 15 21.59 17.51 -9.39
CA PHE A 15 22.85 16.83 -9.68
C PHE A 15 23.56 17.49 -10.85
N SER A 16 24.86 17.15 -11.01
CA SER A 16 25.56 17.40 -12.26
C SER A 16 24.70 16.95 -13.46
N PRO A 17 24.55 17.77 -14.51
CA PRO A 17 23.52 17.61 -15.55
C PRO A 17 23.62 16.28 -16.33
N GLY A 18 24.73 15.55 -16.23
CA GLY A 18 24.90 14.21 -16.80
C GLY A 18 24.36 13.06 -15.93
N SER A 19 24.14 13.29 -14.64
CA SER A 19 23.68 12.26 -13.70
C SER A 19 22.21 11.92 -13.94
N LYS A 20 21.91 10.62 -14.05
CA LYS A 20 20.55 10.11 -14.31
C LYS A 20 19.83 9.75 -13.00
N LYS A 21 20.05 10.52 -11.94
CA LYS A 21 19.63 10.17 -10.57
C LYS A 21 18.71 11.22 -9.98
N LEU A 22 17.72 10.77 -9.22
CA LEU A 22 16.83 11.59 -8.41
C LEU A 22 16.83 10.97 -7.02
N VAL A 23 17.32 11.68 -6.01
CA VAL A 23 17.36 11.12 -4.65
C VAL A 23 16.12 11.60 -3.91
N VAL A 24 15.44 10.65 -3.29
CA VAL A 24 14.15 10.85 -2.64
C VAL A 24 14.15 10.28 -1.24
N ALA A 25 13.49 10.99 -0.32
CA ALA A 25 13.15 10.51 1.01
C ALA A 25 11.64 10.52 1.19
N THR A 26 11.08 9.42 1.71
CA THR A 26 9.63 9.19 1.75
C THR A 26 9.07 9.12 3.16
N GLU A 27 7.76 9.28 3.27
CA GLU A 27 7.01 9.11 4.53
C GLU A 27 7.03 7.67 5.07
N LYS A 28 7.46 6.70 4.25
CA LYS A 28 7.63 5.30 4.68
C LYS A 28 9.03 5.04 5.24
N ASN A 29 9.80 6.08 5.56
CA ASN A 29 11.15 6.01 6.13
C ASN A 29 12.10 5.28 5.17
N VAL A 30 12.03 5.67 3.90
CA VAL A 30 12.84 5.10 2.82
C VAL A 30 13.63 6.23 2.17
N ILE A 31 14.93 6.03 2.02
CA ILE A 31 15.77 6.82 1.12
C ILE A 31 16.11 5.98 -0.11
N ALA A 32 15.93 6.55 -1.30
CA ALA A 32 16.19 5.86 -2.55
C ALA A 32 16.77 6.80 -3.61
N ALA A 33 17.52 6.24 -4.55
CA ALA A 33 17.83 6.91 -5.81
C ALA A 33 17.00 6.29 -6.94
N LEU A 34 16.20 7.12 -7.61
CA LEU A 34 15.44 6.75 -8.79
C LEU A 34 16.22 7.13 -10.06
N ASN A 35 16.13 6.30 -11.08
CA ASN A 35 16.65 6.60 -12.40
C ASN A 35 15.76 7.62 -13.09
N SER A 36 16.29 8.79 -13.45
CA SER A 36 15.50 9.86 -14.06
C SER A 36 14.92 9.49 -15.42
N ARG A 37 15.46 8.48 -16.13
CA ARG A 37 14.97 8.04 -17.45
C ARG A 37 13.84 7.02 -17.39
N THR A 38 13.89 6.08 -16.44
CA THR A 38 12.98 4.93 -16.37
C THR A 38 12.07 4.92 -15.14
N GLY A 39 12.43 5.65 -14.08
CA GLY A 39 11.74 5.58 -12.79
C GLY A 39 12.08 4.32 -11.98
N GLU A 40 13.07 3.55 -12.40
CA GLU A 40 13.55 2.37 -11.67
C GLU A 40 14.39 2.76 -10.45
N ILE A 41 14.43 1.89 -9.45
CA ILE A 41 15.22 2.08 -8.24
C ILE A 41 16.66 1.64 -8.53
N LEU A 42 17.62 2.55 -8.36
CA LEU A 42 19.06 2.23 -8.46
C LEU A 42 19.55 1.59 -7.15
N TRP A 43 19.21 2.22 -6.02
CA TRP A 43 19.44 1.72 -4.69
C TRP A 43 18.35 2.23 -3.75
N ARG A 44 18.13 1.52 -2.65
CA ARG A 44 17.10 1.84 -1.65
C ARG A 44 17.53 1.35 -0.28
N HIS A 45 17.42 2.23 0.72
CA HIS A 45 17.55 1.89 2.13
C HIS A 45 16.22 2.11 2.84
N VAL A 46 15.74 1.07 3.50
CA VAL A 46 14.48 1.07 4.23
C VAL A 46 14.81 1.03 5.71
N ASP A 47 14.54 2.13 6.42
CA ASP A 47 14.73 2.19 7.87
C ASP A 47 13.49 1.63 8.60
N LYS A 48 13.48 1.72 9.94
CA LYS A 48 12.36 1.33 10.80
C LYS A 48 11.06 1.97 10.31
N GLY A 49 9.98 1.17 10.27
CA GLY A 49 8.66 1.67 9.88
C GLY A 49 7.91 2.46 10.96
N THR A 50 8.50 2.56 12.16
CA THR A 50 7.98 3.36 13.28
C THR A 50 8.45 4.82 13.17
N ALA A 51 7.92 5.70 14.04
CA ALA A 51 8.33 7.11 14.09
C ALA A 51 9.84 7.31 14.31
N GLU A 52 10.53 6.35 14.92
CA GLU A 52 11.99 6.39 15.10
C GLU A 52 12.77 6.45 13.78
N GLY A 53 12.21 5.91 12.69
CA GLY A 53 12.84 5.97 11.37
C GLY A 53 12.47 7.22 10.56
N ALA A 54 11.64 8.11 11.09
CA ALA A 54 11.13 9.26 10.34
C ALA A 54 12.27 10.18 9.91
N VAL A 55 12.30 10.53 8.63
CA VAL A 55 13.25 11.49 8.08
C VAL A 55 12.71 12.90 8.33
N ASP A 56 13.46 13.68 9.11
CA ASP A 56 13.09 15.04 9.51
C ASP A 56 13.55 16.09 8.50
N ALA A 57 14.75 15.91 7.95
CA ALA A 57 15.32 16.78 6.92
C ALA A 57 16.24 16.00 5.97
N MET A 58 16.35 16.51 4.74
CA MET A 58 17.27 16.02 3.73
C MET A 58 17.91 17.21 3.01
N LEU A 59 19.23 17.21 2.92
CA LEU A 59 20.02 18.15 2.12
C LEU A 59 20.89 17.38 1.12
N LEU A 60 21.29 18.05 0.04
CA LEU A 60 22.19 17.51 -0.95
C LEU A 60 23.33 18.49 -1.19
N TYR A 61 24.56 17.98 -1.21
CA TYR A 61 25.72 18.75 -1.60
C TYR A 61 26.62 17.92 -2.50
N GLY A 62 26.79 18.34 -3.75
CA GLY A 62 27.58 17.61 -4.74
C GLY A 62 27.05 16.20 -4.99
N GLN A 63 27.77 15.18 -4.49
CA GLN A 63 27.41 13.77 -4.63
C GLN A 63 26.94 13.12 -3.32
N ASP A 64 26.84 13.90 -2.25
CA ASP A 64 26.46 13.42 -0.93
C ASP A 64 25.06 13.90 -0.55
N ALA A 65 24.26 12.99 -0.01
CA ALA A 65 22.96 13.30 0.57
C ALA A 65 23.05 13.21 2.09
N ILE A 66 22.68 14.28 2.79
CA ILE A 66 22.68 14.34 4.25
C ILE A 66 21.25 14.19 4.72
N THR A 67 21.02 13.27 5.65
CA THR A 67 19.70 13.05 6.24
C THR A 67 19.76 13.13 7.74
N VAL A 68 18.74 13.75 8.34
CA VAL A 68 18.49 13.73 9.78
C VAL A 68 17.21 12.95 10.04
N SER A 69 17.25 12.02 10.99
CA SER A 69 16.11 11.17 11.36
C SER A 69 16.00 10.96 12.87
N ASN A 70 14.93 10.26 13.28
CA ASN A 70 14.63 9.91 14.67
C ASN A 70 14.43 11.14 15.56
N GLY A 71 13.68 12.14 15.08
CA GLY A 71 13.40 13.38 15.80
C GLY A 71 14.65 14.24 16.02
N GLY A 72 15.60 14.21 15.08
CA GLY A 72 16.89 14.90 15.21
C GLY A 72 17.97 14.16 15.97
N ARG A 73 17.82 12.86 16.25
CA ARG A 73 18.80 12.08 17.01
C ARG A 73 19.90 11.49 16.15
N ILE A 74 19.61 11.14 14.90
CA ILE A 74 20.56 10.46 14.01
C ILE A 74 20.81 11.34 12.79
N MET A 75 22.08 11.52 12.42
CA MET A 75 22.47 12.18 11.18
C MET A 75 23.36 11.22 10.36
N ARG A 76 23.08 11.12 9.06
CA ARG A 76 23.77 10.24 8.12
C ARG A 76 24.15 11.01 6.86
N SER A 77 25.31 10.66 6.30
CA SER A 77 25.72 11.09 4.96
C SER A 77 25.81 9.88 4.03
N TRP A 78 25.15 9.97 2.88
CA TRP A 78 25.03 8.91 1.88
C TRP A 78 25.74 9.29 0.60
N GLU A 79 26.56 8.39 0.08
CA GLU A 79 27.10 8.54 -1.26
C GLU A 79 26.02 8.20 -2.29
N THR A 80 25.59 9.19 -3.06
CA THR A 80 24.47 9.02 -4.00
C THR A 80 24.79 8.09 -5.17
N ASN A 81 26.07 7.81 -5.41
CA ASN A 81 26.49 6.98 -6.55
C ASN A 81 26.21 5.50 -6.36
N ILE A 82 26.75 4.97 -5.27
CA ILE A 82 26.69 3.56 -4.91
C ILE A 82 25.47 3.31 -4.00
N GLY A 83 25.01 4.34 -3.29
CA GLY A 83 24.10 4.19 -2.17
C GLY A 83 24.84 3.70 -0.92
N GLY A 84 26.14 3.96 -0.81
CA GLY A 84 26.91 3.67 0.40
C GLY A 84 26.64 4.69 1.50
N LEU A 85 26.92 4.32 2.75
CA LEU A 85 26.95 5.26 3.86
C LEU A 85 28.39 5.77 4.02
N ASN A 86 28.59 7.08 3.98
CA ASN A 86 29.89 7.71 4.23
C ASN A 86 30.19 7.74 5.73
N TRP A 87 29.24 8.23 6.52
CA TRP A 87 29.33 8.30 7.98
C TRP A 87 27.94 8.41 8.62
N GLU A 88 27.85 8.00 9.89
CA GLU A 88 26.68 8.13 10.75
C GLU A 88 27.10 8.62 12.13
N ILE A 89 26.37 9.60 12.66
CA ILE A 89 26.59 10.17 13.99
C ILE A 89 25.28 10.23 14.77
N THR A 90 25.40 10.17 16.09
CA THR A 90 24.29 10.41 17.01
C THR A 90 24.42 11.82 17.57
N LEU A 91 23.38 12.62 17.39
CA LEU A 91 23.29 13.99 17.90
C LEU A 91 22.70 13.99 19.32
N ASP A 92 22.81 15.10 20.03
CA ASP A 92 22.26 15.23 21.38
C ASP A 92 20.73 15.09 21.46
N SER A 93 20.18 14.96 22.66
CA SER A 93 18.72 14.86 22.80
C SER A 93 18.11 16.24 22.61
N GLY A 94 16.99 16.34 21.89
CA GLY A 94 16.28 17.60 21.71
C GLY A 94 15.49 17.64 20.42
N SER A 95 14.39 18.40 20.41
CA SER A 95 13.55 18.56 19.22
C SER A 95 14.31 19.27 18.11
N PHE A 96 14.44 18.61 16.96
CA PHE A 96 14.93 19.19 15.72
C PHE A 96 14.05 20.36 15.25
N GLN A 97 14.68 21.43 14.75
CA GLN A 97 13.99 22.61 14.22
C GLN A 97 14.39 22.89 12.77
N ALA A 98 15.70 22.97 12.50
CA ALA A 98 16.20 23.23 11.16
C ALA A 98 17.55 22.54 10.92
N LEU A 99 17.89 22.35 9.64
CA LEU A 99 19.19 21.89 9.15
C LEU A 99 19.65 22.81 8.02
N GLY A 100 20.92 23.20 8.01
CA GLY A 100 21.49 24.06 6.98
C GLY A 100 22.95 23.72 6.68
N LEU A 101 23.38 24.01 5.45
CA LEU A 101 24.80 23.96 5.07
C LEU A 101 25.44 25.31 5.35
N VAL A 102 26.67 25.30 5.87
CA VAL A 102 27.41 26.52 6.22
C VAL A 102 28.70 26.58 5.42
N GLY A 103 28.86 27.70 4.71
CA GLY A 103 30.02 28.02 3.90
C GLY A 103 31.00 28.93 4.62
N LEU A 104 32.30 28.73 4.38
CA LEU A 104 33.37 29.64 4.78
C LEU A 104 34.41 29.73 3.65
N GLN A 105 34.86 30.96 3.33
CA GLN A 105 35.91 31.21 2.33
C GLN A 105 35.66 30.47 1.00
N ALA A 106 34.49 30.71 0.39
CA ALA A 106 34.08 30.12 -0.88
C ALA A 106 33.88 28.57 -0.89
N SER A 107 33.86 27.90 0.27
CA SER A 107 33.68 26.44 0.35
C SER A 107 32.68 26.03 1.44
N VAL A 108 31.82 25.04 1.16
CA VAL A 108 30.96 24.45 2.18
C VAL A 108 31.76 23.41 2.95
N ARG A 109 31.97 23.67 4.25
CA ARG A 109 32.76 22.79 5.12
C ARG A 109 31.96 22.19 6.27
N TYR A 110 30.87 22.86 6.64
CA TYR A 110 30.15 22.56 7.87
C TYR A 110 28.65 22.39 7.65
N ILE A 111 28.01 21.68 8.58
CA ILE A 111 26.58 21.47 8.66
C ILE A 111 26.12 22.06 10.00
N ALA A 112 25.15 22.98 9.96
CA ALA A 112 24.53 23.53 11.15
C ALA A 112 23.23 22.78 11.46
N VAL A 113 23.08 22.39 12.71
CA VAL A 113 21.90 21.70 13.25
C VAL A 113 21.31 22.55 14.35
N LEU A 114 20.09 23.03 14.12
CA LEU A 114 19.35 23.80 15.12
C LEU A 114 18.36 22.89 15.83
N LYS A 115 18.54 22.78 17.15
CA LYS A 115 17.59 22.17 18.07
C LYS A 115 16.95 23.25 18.90
N LYS A 116 15.90 22.89 19.65
CA LYS A 116 15.19 23.85 20.52
C LYS A 116 16.12 24.56 21.52
N THR A 117 17.14 23.86 22.03
CA THR A 117 18.01 24.34 23.12
C THR A 117 19.43 24.71 22.69
N THR A 118 19.90 24.17 21.56
CA THR A 118 21.30 24.29 21.13
C THR A 118 21.42 24.44 19.62
N LEU A 119 22.50 25.09 19.19
CA LEU A 119 22.98 25.12 17.82
C LEU A 119 24.29 24.34 17.78
N ALA A 120 24.36 23.30 16.94
CA ALA A 120 25.56 22.48 16.77
C ALA A 120 26.11 22.62 15.35
N LEU A 121 27.44 22.66 15.23
CA LEU A 121 28.14 22.74 13.96
C LEU A 121 29.02 21.50 13.77
N HIS A 122 28.81 20.77 12.66
CA HIS A 122 29.50 19.53 12.34
C HIS A 122 30.30 19.65 11.05
N HIS A 123 31.40 18.90 10.93
CA HIS A 123 32.14 18.77 9.68
C HIS A 123 31.36 17.95 8.64
N LEU A 124 31.32 18.42 7.39
CA LEU A 124 30.61 17.75 6.30
C LEU A 124 31.25 16.41 5.89
N SER A 125 32.58 16.32 5.88
CA SER A 125 33.30 15.14 5.40
C SER A 125 33.36 14.00 6.43
N SER A 126 33.47 14.33 7.73
CA SER A 126 33.63 13.34 8.81
C SER A 126 32.41 13.19 9.71
N GLY A 127 31.48 14.15 9.72
CA GLY A 127 30.38 14.22 10.68
C GLY A 127 30.80 14.62 12.11
N HIS A 128 32.11 14.78 12.39
CA HIS A 128 32.57 15.13 13.73
C HIS A 128 32.04 16.49 14.16
N LEU A 129 31.67 16.61 15.44
CA LEU A 129 31.25 17.87 16.03
C LEU A 129 32.44 18.83 16.05
N LYS A 130 32.26 20.05 15.53
CA LYS A 130 33.22 21.14 15.65
C LYS A 130 33.01 21.89 16.96
N TRP A 131 31.80 22.40 17.17
CA TRP A 131 31.38 23.06 18.40
C TRP A 131 29.86 22.95 18.57
N VAL A 132 29.39 23.14 19.79
CA VAL A 132 27.97 23.20 20.15
C VAL A 132 27.76 24.32 21.16
N GLU A 133 26.75 25.16 20.92
CA GLU A 133 26.46 26.32 21.75
C GLU A 133 25.01 26.33 22.21
N HIS A 134 24.80 26.83 23.42
CA HIS A 134 23.47 26.96 24.01
C HIS A 134 22.77 28.23 23.50
N LEU A 135 21.49 28.09 23.18
CA LEU A 135 20.68 29.21 22.72
C LEU A 135 20.20 30.06 23.92
N PRO A 136 20.37 31.39 23.89
CA PRO A 136 19.86 32.27 24.93
C PRO A 136 18.34 32.14 25.12
N GLU A 137 17.86 32.14 26.36
CA GLU A 137 16.41 32.13 26.68
C GLU A 137 15.62 31.00 25.98
N SER A 138 16.23 29.82 25.80
CA SER A 138 15.66 28.69 25.07
C SER A 138 14.33 28.14 25.61
N ASP A 139 14.00 28.46 26.87
CA ASP A 139 12.74 28.04 27.49
C ASP A 139 11.53 28.83 26.96
N SER A 140 11.72 30.14 26.69
CA SER A 140 10.67 31.03 26.18
C SER A 140 10.75 31.22 24.67
N ILE A 141 11.95 31.27 24.11
CA ILE A 141 12.16 31.59 22.69
C ILE A 141 12.17 30.32 21.85
N HIS A 142 11.27 30.24 20.88
CA HIS A 142 11.24 29.12 19.94
C HIS A 142 12.13 29.43 18.73
N TYR A 143 13.37 28.97 18.79
CA TYR A 143 14.30 29.01 17.66
C TYR A 143 13.84 28.08 16.54
N GLN A 144 13.64 28.63 15.35
CA GLN A 144 12.89 27.98 14.27
C GLN A 144 13.63 28.01 12.93
N MET A 145 14.47 29.02 12.70
CA MET A 145 15.19 29.21 11.45
C MET A 145 16.67 29.40 11.70
N MET A 146 17.48 28.95 10.74
CA MET A 146 18.88 29.33 10.66
C MET A 146 19.18 29.86 9.25
N TYR A 147 20.14 30.78 9.16
CA TYR A 147 20.65 31.26 7.89
C TYR A 147 22.17 31.45 7.99
N SER A 148 22.86 31.23 6.88
CA SER A 148 24.28 31.48 6.74
C SER A 148 24.62 31.66 5.26
N TYR A 149 25.66 32.45 5.01
CA TYR A 149 26.33 32.57 3.71
C TYR A 149 27.82 32.84 3.98
N GLY A 150 28.60 33.07 2.94
CA GLY A 150 30.07 33.16 2.97
C GLY A 150 30.69 34.28 3.82
N SER A 151 29.90 35.01 4.62
CA SER A 151 30.36 36.00 5.61
C SER A 151 31.04 35.41 6.84
N GLY A 152 30.98 34.08 7.03
CA GLY A 152 31.65 33.39 8.14
C GLY A 152 30.88 33.42 9.46
N VAL A 153 29.57 33.69 9.40
CA VAL A 153 28.68 33.72 10.56
C VAL A 153 27.41 32.90 10.32
N VAL A 154 26.74 32.49 11.40
CA VAL A 154 25.45 31.80 11.38
C VAL A 154 24.45 32.60 12.19
N TRP A 155 23.29 32.88 11.61
CA TRP A 155 22.16 33.49 12.31
C TRP A 155 21.19 32.42 12.75
N ALA A 156 20.87 32.37 14.05
CA ALA A 156 19.75 31.62 14.59
C ALA A 156 18.61 32.58 14.92
N LEU A 157 17.43 32.34 14.34
CA LEU A 157 16.25 33.18 14.54
C LEU A 157 15.20 32.42 15.33
N GLY A 158 14.73 33.03 16.40
CA GLY A 158 13.65 32.51 17.24
C GLY A 158 12.54 33.52 17.45
N VAL A 159 11.35 33.03 17.72
CA VAL A 159 10.16 33.85 17.93
C VAL A 159 9.47 33.44 19.22
N VAL A 160 8.99 34.44 19.96
CA VAL A 160 7.99 34.25 21.00
C VAL A 160 6.64 34.65 20.37
N PRO A 161 5.67 33.72 20.28
CA PRO A 161 4.41 33.99 19.59
C PRO A 161 3.74 35.28 20.07
N PHE A 162 3.37 36.15 19.13
CA PHE A 162 2.71 37.44 19.36
C PHE A 162 3.47 38.40 20.29
N SER A 163 4.79 38.27 20.40
CA SER A 163 5.60 39.14 21.27
C SER A 163 6.79 39.73 20.52
N HIS A 164 7.83 38.96 20.28
CA HIS A 164 9.08 39.45 19.69
C HIS A 164 9.86 38.33 19.01
N VAL A 165 10.73 38.71 18.09
CA VAL A 165 11.74 37.86 17.45
C VAL A 165 13.09 38.17 18.10
N ASN A 166 13.87 37.12 18.34
CA ASN A 166 15.25 37.20 18.81
C ASN A 166 16.17 36.60 17.75
N ILE A 167 17.17 37.38 17.34
CA ILE A 167 18.17 37.00 16.36
C ILE A 167 19.51 36.90 17.08
N VAL A 168 20.16 35.75 16.96
CA VAL A 168 21.48 35.49 17.55
C VAL A 168 22.47 35.16 16.43
N LYS A 169 23.59 35.88 16.39
CA LYS A 169 24.65 35.74 15.41
C LYS A 169 25.85 35.03 16.05
N PHE A 170 26.25 33.91 15.48
CA PHE A 170 27.38 33.08 15.93
C PHE A 170 28.54 33.15 14.95
N ASN A 171 29.77 33.16 15.45
CA ASN A 171 30.97 33.00 14.63
C ASN A 171 31.14 31.52 14.22
N VAL A 172 31.41 31.24 12.94
CA VAL A 172 31.59 29.86 12.43
C VAL A 172 32.85 29.20 12.97
N GLU A 173 33.91 29.97 13.24
CA GLU A 173 35.18 29.40 13.71
C GLU A 173 35.13 29.00 15.19
N ASP A 174 34.73 29.92 16.06
CA ASP A 174 34.86 29.77 17.51
C ASP A 174 33.54 29.43 18.22
N GLY A 175 32.40 29.58 17.54
CA GLY A 175 31.07 29.38 18.12
C GLY A 175 30.57 30.55 18.98
N GLU A 176 31.41 31.55 19.28
CA GLU A 176 31.01 32.67 20.13
C GLU A 176 29.80 33.46 19.59
N ILE A 177 28.93 33.89 20.50
CA ILE A 177 27.82 34.80 20.20
C ILE A 177 28.39 36.19 19.94
N VAL A 178 28.41 36.59 18.67
CA VAL A 178 28.90 37.90 18.22
C VAL A 178 27.88 39.00 18.54
N GLN A 179 26.60 38.69 18.36
CA GLN A 179 25.53 39.67 18.49
C GLN A 179 24.19 39.03 18.80
N GLN A 180 23.39 39.71 19.62
CA GLN A 180 22.00 39.37 19.87
C GLN A 180 21.12 40.61 19.66
N VAL A 181 20.04 40.47 18.87
CA VAL A 181 19.10 41.55 18.55
C VAL A 181 17.68 41.07 18.83
N ARG A 182 16.92 41.90 19.54
CA ARG A 182 15.51 41.64 19.87
C ARG A 182 14.61 42.67 19.21
N VAL A 183 13.61 42.21 18.47
CA VAL A 183 12.68 43.08 17.73
C VAL A 183 11.24 42.71 18.06
N SER A 184 10.41 43.70 18.40
CA SER A 184 9.00 43.49 18.75
C SER A 184 8.16 43.13 17.53
N THR A 185 7.37 42.05 17.61
CA THR A 185 6.53 41.52 16.53
C THR A 185 5.21 40.98 17.09
N PRO A 186 4.27 41.86 17.48
CA PRO A 186 3.03 41.44 18.14
C PRO A 186 2.07 40.66 17.21
N TRP A 187 2.26 40.75 15.90
CA TRP A 187 1.43 40.11 14.88
C TRP A 187 1.94 38.72 14.46
N LEU A 188 3.22 38.39 14.74
CA LEU A 188 3.86 37.18 14.23
C LEU A 188 3.71 36.00 15.18
N GLN A 189 3.11 34.91 14.70
CA GLN A 189 2.94 33.68 15.48
C GLN A 189 4.12 32.71 15.33
N SER A 190 4.64 32.54 14.11
CA SER A 190 5.66 31.55 13.76
C SER A 190 6.55 32.07 12.63
N LEU A 191 7.86 31.79 12.69
CA LEU A 191 8.82 32.06 11.62
C LEU A 191 8.76 30.97 10.55
N THR A 192 8.71 29.69 10.96
CA THR A 192 8.70 28.56 10.02
C THR A 192 7.48 28.61 9.11
N GLY A 193 7.73 28.68 7.80
CA GLY A 193 6.67 28.65 6.79
C GLY A 193 5.93 29.97 6.58
N ALA A 194 6.28 31.04 7.30
CA ALA A 194 5.74 32.39 7.08
C ALA A 194 6.81 33.33 6.51
N CYS A 195 7.98 33.34 7.14
CA CYS A 195 9.10 34.22 6.81
C CYS A 195 10.17 33.53 5.97
N GLY A 196 10.99 34.33 5.29
CA GLY A 196 12.18 33.87 4.58
C GLY A 196 13.29 34.92 4.62
N VAL A 197 14.53 34.48 4.47
CA VAL A 197 15.69 35.38 4.32
C VAL A 197 15.98 35.55 2.82
N VAL A 198 16.17 36.79 2.38
CA VAL A 198 16.46 37.18 1.00
C VAL A 198 17.71 38.05 0.94
N ASP A 199 18.33 38.10 -0.24
CA ASP A 199 19.52 38.93 -0.50
C ASP A 199 20.65 38.72 0.56
N GLU A 200 21.33 39.79 0.96
CA GLU A 200 22.35 39.82 2.02
C GLU A 200 21.69 39.87 3.41
N ALA A 201 21.17 38.72 3.85
CA ALA A 201 20.60 38.51 5.19
C ALA A 201 19.41 39.43 5.55
N VAL A 202 18.48 39.65 4.61
CA VAL A 202 17.26 40.42 4.88
C VAL A 202 16.12 39.49 5.22
N LEU A 203 15.61 39.56 6.45
CA LEU A 203 14.41 38.83 6.87
C LEU A 203 13.17 39.53 6.33
N VAL A 204 12.32 38.80 5.61
CA VAL A 204 11.04 39.30 5.09
C VAL A 204 9.91 38.43 5.64
N CYS A 205 8.91 39.07 6.25
CA CYS A 205 7.77 38.41 6.86
C CYS A 205 6.46 39.14 6.52
N PRO A 206 5.36 38.42 6.19
CA PRO A 206 4.09 39.04 5.85
C PRO A 206 3.23 39.31 7.09
N ASP A 207 2.73 40.53 7.23
CA ASP A 207 1.77 40.91 8.26
C ASP A 207 0.37 41.10 7.66
N PRO A 208 -0.53 40.11 7.80
CA PRO A 208 -1.88 40.18 7.24
C PRO A 208 -2.77 41.20 7.97
N SER A 209 -2.47 41.53 9.24
CA SER A 209 -3.28 42.45 10.04
C SER A 209 -3.14 43.89 9.56
N SER A 210 -1.91 44.30 9.22
CA SER A 210 -1.61 45.61 8.67
C SER A 210 -1.55 45.64 7.13
N ARG A 211 -1.77 44.49 6.47
CA ARG A 211 -1.68 44.31 5.01
C ARG A 211 -0.36 44.81 4.44
N SER A 212 0.74 44.44 5.10
CA SER A 212 2.08 44.89 4.75
C SER A 212 3.10 43.77 4.83
N LEU A 213 4.27 44.00 4.25
CA LEU A 213 5.45 43.15 4.46
C LEU A 213 6.40 43.87 5.41
N GLN A 214 6.84 43.16 6.44
CA GLN A 214 7.83 43.63 7.39
C GLN A 214 9.20 43.11 6.98
N THR A 215 10.18 44.00 6.87
CA THR A 215 11.54 43.68 6.43
C THR A 215 12.57 44.11 7.46
N LEU A 216 13.59 43.30 7.69
CA LEU A 216 14.69 43.60 8.62
C LEU A 216 16.02 43.13 8.01
N ALA A 217 16.94 44.07 7.74
CA ALA A 217 18.30 43.71 7.34
C ALA A 217 19.11 43.27 8.56
N LEU A 218 19.40 41.97 8.68
CA LEU A 218 20.01 41.38 9.88
C LEU A 218 21.47 41.81 10.12
N GLU A 219 22.13 42.40 9.12
CA GLU A 219 23.51 42.89 9.26
C GLU A 219 23.59 44.34 9.72
N THR A 220 22.68 45.20 9.26
CA THR A 220 22.83 46.66 9.33
C THR A 220 21.68 47.36 10.05
N GLU A 221 20.51 46.74 10.16
CA GLU A 221 19.30 47.33 10.74
C GLU A 221 18.83 46.57 11.99
N TRP A 222 18.21 47.29 12.92
CA TRP A 222 17.72 46.75 14.20
C TRP A 222 16.22 46.99 14.41
N GLU A 223 15.56 47.68 13.47
CA GLU A 223 14.13 47.98 13.49
C GLU A 223 13.47 47.42 12.24
N LEU A 224 12.24 46.91 12.38
CA LEU A 224 11.46 46.44 11.24
C LEU A 224 10.98 47.61 10.40
N ARG A 225 11.30 47.59 9.11
CA ARG A 225 10.70 48.47 8.12
C ARG A 225 9.41 47.85 7.59
N GLN A 226 8.33 48.60 7.68
CA GLN A 226 7.04 48.23 7.13
C GLN A 226 6.89 48.73 5.69
N ILE A 227 6.52 47.83 4.77
CA ILE A 227 6.24 48.15 3.37
C ILE A 227 4.79 47.75 3.04
N PRO A 228 3.86 48.70 2.83
CA PRO A 228 2.46 48.39 2.53
C PRO A 228 2.31 47.72 1.16
N LEU A 229 1.44 46.70 1.06
CA LEU A 229 1.18 45.98 -0.20
C LEU A 229 0.25 46.74 -1.15
N GLN A 230 -0.44 47.77 -0.66
CA GLN A 230 -1.38 48.60 -1.43
C GLN A 230 -0.72 49.26 -2.64
N SER A 231 0.58 49.59 -2.57
CA SER A 231 1.31 50.18 -3.69
C SER A 231 1.60 49.19 -4.82
N LEU A 232 1.37 47.90 -4.61
CA LEU A 232 1.65 46.82 -5.57
C LEU A 232 0.37 46.15 -6.09
N ASP A 233 -0.82 46.67 -5.73
CA ASP A 233 -2.13 46.08 -6.02
C ASP A 233 -2.24 44.60 -5.58
N LEU A 234 -1.62 44.25 -4.44
CA LEU A 234 -1.66 42.91 -3.86
C LEU A 234 -2.47 42.90 -2.57
N GLU A 235 -3.29 41.87 -2.40
CA GLU A 235 -4.10 41.66 -1.19
C GLU A 235 -3.94 40.23 -0.68
N PHE A 236 -3.97 40.07 0.64
CA PHE A 236 -4.01 38.76 1.27
C PHE A 236 -5.45 38.23 1.31
N ALA A 237 -5.62 36.93 1.07
CA ALA A 237 -6.92 36.29 1.28
C ALA A 237 -7.30 36.27 2.77
N SER A 238 -8.60 36.41 3.05
CA SER A 238 -9.14 36.31 4.41
C SER A 238 -8.83 34.93 5.02
N GLU A 239 -8.38 34.91 6.28
CA GLU A 239 -8.09 33.68 7.03
C GLU A 239 -7.02 32.75 6.41
N PHE A 240 -6.16 33.27 5.53
CA PHE A 240 -5.03 32.55 4.97
C PHE A 240 -3.71 33.01 5.61
N GLN A 241 -2.82 32.06 5.95
CA GLN A 241 -1.47 32.38 6.41
C GLN A 241 -0.53 32.57 5.20
N PRO A 242 -0.10 33.80 4.88
CA PRO A 242 0.76 34.05 3.72
C PRO A 242 2.16 33.49 3.95
N ARG A 243 2.86 33.17 2.86
CA ARG A 243 4.19 32.55 2.91
C ARG A 243 5.19 33.23 1.99
N VAL A 244 6.41 33.42 2.48
CA VAL A 244 7.57 33.86 1.70
C VAL A 244 8.41 32.65 1.30
N LEU A 245 8.69 32.52 0.01
CA LEU A 245 9.50 31.44 -0.56
C LEU A 245 10.76 32.04 -1.20
N PRO A 246 11.88 32.09 -0.46
CA PRO A 246 13.17 32.54 -1.00
C PRO A 246 13.87 31.43 -1.80
N THR A 247 14.98 31.78 -2.45
CA THR A 247 15.85 30.81 -3.13
C THR A 247 17.32 31.13 -2.86
N GLN A 248 18.03 30.16 -2.28
CA GLN A 248 19.47 30.21 -2.07
C GLN A 248 20.11 29.02 -2.83
N PRO A 249 20.54 29.23 -4.08
CA PRO A 249 21.08 28.16 -4.91
C PRO A 249 22.42 27.59 -4.40
N ASN A 250 23.26 28.47 -3.85
CA ASN A 250 24.55 28.11 -3.27
C ASN A 250 24.56 28.60 -1.82
N PRO A 251 24.76 27.73 -0.82
CA PRO A 251 24.82 28.14 0.60
C PRO A 251 26.02 29.02 0.92
N VAL A 252 27.01 29.14 0.02
CA VAL A 252 28.16 30.06 0.17
C VAL A 252 27.81 31.47 -0.29
N ASP A 253 26.94 31.61 -1.28
CA ASP A 253 26.54 32.90 -1.83
C ASP A 253 25.30 33.42 -1.09
N PRO A 254 25.06 34.75 -1.08
CA PRO A 254 23.82 35.29 -0.55
C PRO A 254 22.61 34.71 -1.30
N SER A 255 21.47 34.65 -0.60
CA SER A 255 20.18 34.33 -1.22
C SER A 255 19.88 35.30 -2.36
N ARG A 256 19.08 34.87 -3.35
CA ARG A 256 18.60 35.81 -4.36
C ARG A 256 17.71 36.88 -3.71
N ALA A 257 17.78 38.09 -4.27
CA ALA A 257 16.96 39.23 -3.88
C ALA A 257 15.48 39.09 -4.34
N GLN A 258 15.21 38.16 -5.26
CA GLN A 258 13.87 37.84 -5.73
C GLN A 258 13.30 36.62 -4.99
N PHE A 259 12.00 36.67 -4.71
CA PHE A 259 11.30 35.63 -3.96
C PHE A 259 9.83 35.56 -4.36
N PHE A 260 9.19 34.43 -4.07
CA PHE A 260 7.73 34.32 -4.21
C PHE A 260 7.02 34.69 -2.91
N LEU A 261 5.92 35.42 -3.04
CA LEU A 261 4.94 35.64 -1.99
C LEU A 261 3.66 34.88 -2.33
N GLN A 262 3.25 33.97 -1.45
CA GLN A 262 1.96 33.28 -1.54
C GLN A 262 0.90 34.10 -0.83
N LEU A 263 -0.04 34.65 -1.59
CA LEU A 263 -1.10 35.54 -1.11
C LEU A 263 -2.40 34.80 -0.78
N SER A 264 -2.68 33.74 -1.53
CA SER A 264 -3.79 32.81 -1.33
C SER A 264 -3.38 31.39 -1.76
N PRO A 265 -4.20 30.36 -1.51
CA PRO A 265 -3.90 28.98 -1.94
C PRO A 265 -3.59 28.84 -3.43
N SER A 266 -4.13 29.73 -4.27
CA SER A 266 -3.96 29.71 -5.72
C SER A 266 -3.38 31.00 -6.32
N HIS A 267 -2.75 31.84 -5.51
CA HIS A 267 -2.27 33.14 -5.95
C HIS A 267 -0.86 33.40 -5.43
N TYR A 268 0.07 33.55 -6.37
CA TYR A 268 1.48 33.83 -6.10
C TYR A 268 1.91 35.13 -6.79
N ALA A 269 2.81 35.87 -6.15
CA ALA A 269 3.47 37.04 -6.73
C ALA A 269 4.99 36.87 -6.65
N LEU A 270 5.69 37.18 -7.75
CA LEU A 270 7.15 37.25 -7.79
C LEU A 270 7.58 38.68 -7.52
N LEU A 271 8.27 38.88 -6.39
CA LEU A 271 8.74 40.17 -5.90
C LEU A 271 10.25 40.24 -5.96
N HIS A 272 10.77 41.46 -6.02
CA HIS A 272 12.20 41.76 -5.95
C HIS A 272 12.44 42.85 -4.91
N TYR A 273 13.25 42.52 -3.91
CA TYR A 273 13.70 43.46 -2.87
C TYR A 273 15.01 44.11 -3.28
N ARG A 274 15.10 45.44 -3.23
CA ARG A 274 16.34 46.16 -3.51
C ARG A 274 16.44 47.40 -2.64
N HIS A 275 17.46 47.46 -1.78
CA HIS A 275 17.76 48.60 -0.88
C HIS A 275 16.51 49.14 -0.14
N GLY A 276 15.68 48.25 0.40
CA GLY A 276 14.50 48.64 1.18
C GLY A 276 13.25 49.00 0.38
N VAL A 277 13.26 48.84 -0.95
CA VAL A 277 12.08 48.99 -1.82
C VAL A 277 11.71 47.64 -2.42
N LEU A 278 10.41 47.34 -2.48
CA LEU A 278 9.86 46.16 -3.14
C LEU A 278 9.32 46.53 -4.52
N SER A 279 9.65 45.71 -5.52
CA SER A 279 9.12 45.81 -6.88
C SER A 279 8.40 44.53 -7.28
N LEU A 280 7.23 44.68 -7.90
CA LEU A 280 6.46 43.56 -8.43
C LEU A 280 6.99 43.21 -9.83
N LEU A 281 7.59 42.03 -9.98
CA LEU A 281 8.08 41.55 -11.28
C LEU A 281 6.96 40.86 -12.06
N LYS A 282 6.20 39.99 -11.38
CA LYS A 282 5.10 39.28 -12.01
C LYS A 282 4.06 38.83 -11.00
N ASN A 283 2.79 38.94 -11.40
CA ASN A 283 1.66 38.44 -10.64
C ASN A 283 1.08 37.19 -11.33
N PHE A 284 0.79 36.14 -10.56
CA PHE A 284 0.27 34.86 -11.04
C PHE A 284 -1.09 34.55 -10.39
N PRO A 285 -2.19 35.09 -10.93
CA PRO A 285 -3.52 34.64 -10.55
C PRO A 285 -3.73 33.19 -11.02
N GLN A 286 -4.38 32.36 -10.22
CA GLN A 286 -4.70 30.97 -10.53
C GLN A 286 -3.50 30.02 -10.74
N ALA A 287 -2.39 30.28 -10.04
CA ALA A 287 -1.25 29.37 -10.00
C ALA A 287 -1.41 28.36 -8.85
N ALA A 288 -1.32 27.07 -9.17
CA ALA A 288 -1.45 25.99 -8.18
C ALA A 288 -0.16 25.78 -7.40
N LEU A 289 0.97 25.65 -8.10
CA LEU A 289 2.28 25.35 -7.52
C LEU A 289 3.38 26.15 -8.22
N VAL A 290 4.42 26.49 -7.44
CA VAL A 290 5.63 27.15 -7.94
C VAL A 290 6.87 26.44 -7.42
N SER A 291 7.96 26.47 -8.17
CA SER A 291 9.27 25.93 -7.75
C SER A 291 10.39 26.76 -8.37
N PHE A 292 11.44 27.00 -7.60
CA PHE A 292 12.70 27.51 -8.13
C PHE A 292 13.59 26.38 -8.63
N ALA A 293 14.51 26.71 -9.53
CA ALA A 293 15.62 25.86 -9.93
C ALA A 293 16.76 26.74 -10.50
N THR A 294 17.99 26.29 -10.33
CA THR A 294 19.18 27.04 -10.82
C THR A 294 20.07 26.14 -11.67
N THR A 295 20.55 26.66 -12.79
CA THR A 295 21.51 25.98 -13.67
C THR A 295 22.69 26.90 -13.95
N GLY A 296 23.85 26.59 -13.37
CA GLY A 296 24.99 27.49 -13.41
C GLY A 296 24.62 28.83 -12.76
N GLU A 297 24.67 29.92 -13.53
CA GLU A 297 24.30 31.25 -13.05
C GLU A 297 22.81 31.59 -13.22
N LYS A 298 22.11 30.93 -14.15
CA LYS A 298 20.71 31.25 -14.49
C LYS A 298 19.75 30.66 -13.46
N THR A 299 19.02 31.52 -12.77
CA THR A 299 17.95 31.13 -11.83
C THR A 299 16.59 31.27 -12.52
N VAL A 300 15.80 30.19 -12.53
CA VAL A 300 14.47 30.15 -13.15
C VAL A 300 13.41 29.73 -12.14
N ALA A 301 12.18 30.15 -12.40
CA ALA A 301 11.00 29.74 -11.65
C ALA A 301 10.02 29.01 -12.57
N ALA A 302 9.59 27.83 -12.17
CA ALA A 302 8.51 27.10 -12.82
C ALA A 302 7.19 27.41 -12.12
N VAL A 303 6.16 27.73 -12.90
CA VAL A 303 4.80 28.02 -12.40
C VAL A 303 3.82 27.07 -13.08
N MET A 304 3.00 26.40 -12.27
CA MET A 304 1.93 25.50 -12.71
C MET A 304 0.58 26.22 -12.64
N THR A 305 -0.12 26.28 -13.77
CA THR A 305 -1.46 26.86 -13.89
C THR A 305 -2.43 25.86 -14.46
N CYS A 306 -3.71 26.02 -14.14
CA CYS A 306 -4.77 25.28 -14.80
C CYS A 306 -5.11 25.91 -16.14
N ARG A 307 -5.39 25.06 -17.13
CA ARG A 307 -5.88 25.52 -18.42
C ARG A 307 -7.40 25.61 -18.38
N SER A 308 -7.94 26.82 -18.32
CA SER A 308 -9.37 27.08 -18.53
C SER A 308 -9.59 27.44 -20.01
N ASP A 309 -10.21 26.55 -20.79
CA ASP A 309 -10.77 26.94 -22.09
C ASP A 309 -12.05 27.77 -21.83
N VAL A 310 -11.90 29.04 -21.46
CA VAL A 310 -13.01 29.99 -21.55
C VAL A 310 -13.11 30.38 -23.02
N LYS A 311 -13.89 29.63 -23.80
CA LYS A 311 -14.55 30.22 -24.97
C LYS A 311 -15.75 31.00 -24.42
N PRO A 312 -15.85 32.33 -24.58
CA PRO A 312 -17.09 33.02 -24.32
C PRO A 312 -18.10 32.56 -25.35
N SER A 313 -18.96 31.60 -25.00
CA SER A 313 -20.16 31.32 -25.77
C SER A 313 -21.13 32.46 -25.51
N ILE A 314 -21.15 33.44 -26.43
CA ILE A 314 -22.32 34.30 -26.62
C ILE A 314 -23.42 33.36 -27.12
N SER A 315 -24.29 32.93 -26.21
CA SER A 315 -25.60 32.40 -26.58
C SER A 315 -26.61 33.47 -26.18
N ASP A 316 -27.06 34.23 -27.17
CA ASP A 316 -28.34 34.91 -27.13
C ASP A 316 -29.42 33.83 -26.92
N ASP A 317 -29.93 33.73 -25.69
CA ASP A 317 -31.35 33.45 -25.47
C ASP A 317 -31.75 33.77 -24.04
N GLY A 318 -32.67 34.72 -23.91
CA GLY A 318 -33.25 35.12 -22.64
C GLY A 318 -34.15 34.03 -22.07
N SER A 319 -33.73 33.42 -20.96
CA SER A 319 -34.67 32.80 -20.03
C SER A 319 -34.18 32.98 -18.60
N LEU A 320 -35.02 33.66 -17.82
CA LEU A 320 -34.79 34.04 -16.44
C LEU A 320 -34.98 32.79 -15.54
N GLY A 321 -33.89 32.08 -15.26
CA GLY A 321 -33.84 30.99 -14.29
C GLY A 321 -32.91 31.34 -13.14
N SER A 322 -33.49 31.69 -11.98
CA SER A 322 -32.77 32.01 -10.75
C SER A 322 -31.98 30.82 -10.22
N PHE A 323 -30.66 30.82 -10.41
CA PHE A 323 -29.75 29.99 -9.62
C PHE A 323 -29.30 30.79 -8.40
N SER A 324 -29.56 30.24 -7.22
CA SER A 324 -29.17 30.83 -5.94
C SER A 324 -27.65 30.84 -5.80
N GLU A 325 -27.06 32.03 -5.86
CA GLU A 325 -25.71 32.31 -5.37
C GLU A 325 -25.65 32.13 -3.85
N LYS A 326 -25.19 30.97 -3.40
CA LYS A 326 -24.47 30.82 -2.12
C LYS A 326 -23.44 29.70 -2.26
N SER A 327 -22.35 29.96 -2.99
CA SER A 327 -21.09 29.23 -2.79
C SER A 327 -20.33 29.90 -1.65
N SER A 328 -20.05 29.12 -0.61
CA SER A 328 -19.18 29.47 0.51
C SER A 328 -17.78 29.91 0.04
N PRO A 329 -17.09 30.81 0.77
CA PRO A 329 -15.75 31.28 0.43
C PRO A 329 -14.71 30.23 0.83
N GLN A 330 -14.53 29.22 -0.02
CA GLN A 330 -13.33 28.38 -0.05
C GLN A 330 -12.91 28.26 -1.50
N ASP A 331 -12.22 29.29 -2.00
CA ASP A 331 -11.63 29.35 -3.34
C ASP A 331 -10.60 28.23 -3.51
N SER A 332 -11.06 27.05 -3.90
CA SER A 332 -10.23 25.96 -4.35
C SER A 332 -10.29 25.88 -5.87
N LEU A 333 -9.12 25.87 -6.51
CA LEU A 333 -9.01 25.91 -7.97
C LEU A 333 -9.71 24.69 -8.61
N ALA A 334 -10.89 24.89 -9.17
CA ALA A 334 -11.62 23.87 -9.92
C ALA A 334 -11.04 23.78 -11.34
N CYS A 335 -10.09 22.85 -11.56
CA CYS A 335 -9.45 22.67 -12.85
C CYS A 335 -10.38 21.88 -13.81
N PHE A 336 -10.83 22.51 -14.89
CA PHE A 336 -11.63 21.84 -15.92
C PHE A 336 -10.79 20.73 -16.60
N ASN A 337 -11.32 19.51 -16.63
CA ASN A 337 -10.70 18.32 -17.26
C ASN A 337 -9.27 17.96 -16.75
N GLN A 338 -8.91 18.43 -15.54
CA GLN A 338 -7.60 18.24 -14.89
C GLN A 338 -6.38 18.46 -15.81
N THR A 339 -6.46 19.47 -16.67
CA THR A 339 -5.36 19.82 -17.59
C THR A 339 -4.50 20.94 -16.99
N TYR A 340 -3.21 20.64 -16.81
CA TYR A 340 -2.25 21.55 -16.18
C TYR A 340 -1.15 21.94 -17.17
N THR A 341 -0.72 23.19 -17.07
CA THR A 341 0.40 23.73 -17.84
C THR A 341 1.49 24.23 -16.92
N ILE A 342 2.73 23.83 -17.19
CA ILE A 342 3.92 24.30 -16.49
C ILE A 342 4.70 25.21 -17.44
N ASN A 343 5.06 26.40 -16.97
CA ASN A 343 5.83 27.39 -17.72
C ASN A 343 7.06 27.85 -16.92
N LEU A 344 8.16 28.16 -17.59
CA LEU A 344 9.34 28.75 -16.96
C LEU A 344 9.38 30.27 -17.11
N TYR A 345 9.83 30.92 -16.05
CA TYR A 345 10.05 32.36 -15.96
C TYR A 345 11.48 32.62 -15.48
N LEU A 346 12.10 33.66 -16.03
CA LEU A 346 13.42 34.09 -15.60
C LEU A 346 13.26 34.99 -14.37
N VAL A 347 13.92 34.64 -13.27
CA VAL A 347 13.64 35.22 -11.95
C VAL A 347 14.01 36.71 -11.89
N GLU A 348 15.09 37.11 -12.55
CA GLU A 348 15.59 38.49 -12.54
C GLU A 348 14.63 39.49 -13.21
N THR A 349 13.87 39.03 -14.21
CA THR A 349 13.04 39.92 -15.07
C THR A 349 11.54 39.63 -15.00
N GLY A 350 11.14 38.47 -14.47
CA GLY A 350 9.75 38.00 -14.52
C GLY A 350 9.26 37.64 -15.93
N ARG A 351 10.15 37.60 -16.94
CA ARG A 351 9.78 37.25 -18.32
C ARG A 351 9.61 35.74 -18.49
N ARG A 352 8.56 35.34 -19.21
CA ARG A 352 8.30 33.94 -19.56
C ARG A 352 9.29 33.49 -20.65
N LEU A 353 9.90 32.33 -20.47
CA LEU A 353 10.74 31.72 -21.50
C LEU A 353 9.86 31.06 -22.57
N LEU A 354 10.08 31.42 -23.83
CA LEU A 354 9.36 30.82 -24.97
C LEU A 354 9.76 29.35 -25.14
N ASP A 355 8.87 28.55 -25.73
CA ASP A 355 9.04 27.11 -25.97
C ASP A 355 9.29 26.23 -24.74
N THR A 356 9.02 26.73 -23.52
CA THR A 356 9.17 25.97 -22.26
C THR A 356 7.85 25.46 -21.67
N THR A 357 6.76 25.48 -22.43
CA THR A 357 5.45 25.06 -21.94
C THR A 357 5.30 23.53 -21.97
N ILE A 358 5.09 22.90 -20.81
CA ILE A 358 4.69 21.49 -20.71
C ILE A 358 3.20 21.44 -20.37
N THR A 359 2.41 20.72 -21.17
CA THR A 359 0.99 20.45 -20.90
C THR A 359 0.81 18.96 -20.60
N PHE A 360 0.10 18.64 -19.53
CA PHE A 360 -0.23 17.26 -19.16
C PHE A 360 -1.62 17.18 -18.51
N ASN A 361 -2.20 15.99 -18.56
CA ASN A 361 -3.54 15.72 -18.02
C ASN A 361 -3.44 14.63 -16.95
N LEU A 362 -4.24 14.74 -15.90
CA LEU A 362 -4.43 13.67 -14.92
C LEU A 362 -5.61 12.78 -15.36
N GLU A 363 -5.43 11.46 -15.30
CA GLU A 363 -6.45 10.49 -15.74
C GLU A 363 -7.64 10.37 -14.79
N GLN A 364 -7.46 10.72 -13.51
CA GLN A 364 -8.42 10.46 -12.44
C GLN A 364 -9.16 11.72 -12.02
N ASN A 365 -10.48 11.63 -11.99
CA ASN A 365 -11.35 12.70 -11.52
C ASN A 365 -11.13 12.95 -10.02
N GLY A 366 -10.90 14.22 -9.66
CA GLY A 366 -10.74 14.64 -8.27
C GLY A 366 -9.34 14.50 -7.69
N THR A 367 -8.32 14.27 -8.52
CA THR A 367 -6.90 14.30 -8.10
C THR A 367 -6.27 15.66 -8.42
N ARG A 368 -5.46 16.20 -7.50
CA ARG A 368 -4.71 17.44 -7.71
C ARG A 368 -3.19 17.22 -7.54
N PRO A 369 -2.35 18.06 -8.17
CA PRO A 369 -0.92 18.08 -7.88
C PRO A 369 -0.66 18.73 -6.52
N GLU A 370 0.12 18.06 -5.66
CA GLU A 370 0.47 18.52 -4.32
C GLU A 370 1.89 19.10 -4.25
N ARG A 371 2.84 18.48 -4.98
CA ARG A 371 4.25 18.91 -5.02
C ARG A 371 4.78 18.99 -6.44
N LEU A 372 5.67 19.95 -6.65
CA LEU A 372 6.39 20.18 -7.90
C LEU A 372 7.88 20.34 -7.61
N TYR A 373 8.71 19.53 -8.25
CA TYR A 373 10.16 19.68 -8.24
C TYR A 373 10.69 19.79 -9.66
N ILE A 374 11.72 20.59 -9.86
CA ILE A 374 12.23 20.93 -11.19
C ILE A 374 13.70 20.51 -11.31
N GLN A 375 14.02 19.83 -12.40
CA GLN A 375 15.39 19.58 -12.83
C GLN A 375 15.67 20.41 -14.08
N VAL A 376 16.58 21.38 -13.98
CA VAL A 376 17.02 22.22 -15.11
C VAL A 376 18.33 21.73 -15.70
N PHE A 377 18.54 22.00 -16.98
CA PHE A 377 19.80 21.75 -17.68
C PHE A 377 19.98 22.72 -18.84
N LEU A 378 21.22 23.04 -19.20
CA LEU A 378 21.53 23.81 -20.40
C LEU A 378 21.45 22.91 -21.64
N LYS A 379 20.73 23.37 -22.65
CA LYS A 379 20.68 22.73 -23.98
C LYS A 379 21.90 23.14 -24.80
N LYS A 380 22.10 22.47 -25.94
CA LYS A 380 23.19 22.78 -26.89
C LYS A 380 23.10 24.19 -27.48
N ASP A 381 21.88 24.74 -27.54
CA ASP A 381 21.61 26.07 -28.11
C ASP A 381 21.61 27.18 -27.04
N ASP A 382 22.30 26.96 -25.91
CA ASP A 382 22.35 27.83 -24.71
C ASP A 382 21.00 28.18 -24.04
N SER A 383 19.91 27.61 -24.56
CA SER A 383 18.58 27.66 -23.96
C SER A 383 18.47 26.75 -22.74
N VAL A 384 17.58 27.10 -21.82
CA VAL A 384 17.33 26.29 -20.62
C VAL A 384 16.27 25.23 -20.94
N GLY A 385 16.62 23.96 -20.74
CA GLY A 385 15.69 22.84 -20.71
C GLY A 385 15.33 22.47 -19.28
N TYR A 386 14.18 21.84 -19.10
CA TYR A 386 13.79 21.33 -17.80
C TYR A 386 12.97 20.05 -17.87
N ARG A 387 12.93 19.33 -16.75
CA ARG A 387 12.03 18.23 -16.43
C ARG A 387 11.33 18.53 -15.12
N ALA A 388 10.10 18.07 -14.99
CA ALA A 388 9.30 18.31 -13.79
C ALA A 388 8.90 16.98 -13.15
N LEU A 389 9.20 16.82 -11.86
CA LEU A 389 8.66 15.76 -11.03
C LEU A 389 7.43 16.30 -10.31
N VAL A 390 6.27 15.73 -10.63
CA VAL A 390 4.98 16.10 -10.03
C VAL A 390 4.51 14.94 -9.16
N GLN A 391 4.14 15.26 -7.92
CA GLN A 391 3.47 14.35 -7.01
C GLN A 391 2.03 14.79 -6.85
N THR A 392 1.10 13.87 -7.05
CA THR A 392 -0.35 14.10 -6.88
C THR A 392 -0.83 13.62 -5.51
N GLU A 393 -2.04 14.06 -5.13
CA GLU A 393 -2.70 13.70 -3.87
C GLU A 393 -2.85 12.18 -3.68
N ASP A 394 -3.09 11.44 -4.75
CA ASP A 394 -3.23 9.98 -4.75
C ASP A 394 -1.89 9.23 -4.78
N HIS A 395 -0.79 9.91 -4.44
CA HIS A 395 0.58 9.40 -4.38
C HIS A 395 1.11 8.87 -5.73
N ARG A 396 0.60 9.38 -6.85
CA ARG A 396 1.21 9.12 -8.17
C ARG A 396 2.35 10.10 -8.41
N LEU A 397 3.46 9.58 -8.94
CA LEU A 397 4.60 10.36 -9.39
C LEU A 397 4.62 10.41 -10.92
N LEU A 398 4.75 11.61 -11.46
CA LEU A 398 4.88 11.85 -12.88
C LEU A 398 6.19 12.57 -13.13
N PHE A 399 7.01 12.05 -14.05
CA PHE A 399 8.19 12.74 -14.51
C PHE A 399 7.99 13.22 -15.94
N LEU A 400 7.95 14.54 -16.09
CA LEU A 400 7.57 15.22 -17.31
C LEU A 400 8.81 15.76 -18.05
N GLN A 401 8.76 15.74 -19.38
CA GLN A 401 9.79 16.29 -20.26
C GLN A 401 9.19 17.26 -21.28
N GLN A 402 10.03 18.14 -21.81
CA GLN A 402 9.67 19.21 -22.75
C GLN A 402 9.37 18.73 -24.20
N LEU A 403 9.25 17.42 -24.45
CA LEU A 403 9.01 16.88 -25.80
C LEU A 403 7.51 16.86 -26.14
N ALA A 404 7.16 17.48 -27.27
CA ALA A 404 5.83 17.37 -27.87
C ALA A 404 5.52 15.90 -28.24
N GLY A 405 4.35 15.40 -27.83
CA GLY A 405 3.89 14.03 -28.10
C GLY A 405 4.27 12.97 -27.05
N LYS A 406 5.32 13.20 -26.25
CA LYS A 406 5.68 12.33 -25.11
C LYS A 406 6.01 13.17 -23.87
N ALA A 407 5.02 13.92 -23.39
CA ALA A 407 5.17 14.80 -22.23
C ALA A 407 5.49 14.02 -20.95
N VAL A 408 4.85 12.87 -20.73
CA VAL A 408 5.14 11.96 -19.61
C VAL A 408 6.27 11.02 -19.99
N LEU A 409 7.42 11.13 -19.32
CA LEU A 409 8.55 10.23 -19.54
C LEU A 409 8.29 8.88 -18.88
N TRP A 410 7.86 8.90 -17.62
CA TRP A 410 7.40 7.75 -16.86
C TRP A 410 6.40 8.20 -15.78
N GLY A 411 5.53 7.27 -15.39
CA GLY A 411 4.59 7.43 -14.28
C GLY A 411 4.73 6.28 -13.30
N ARG A 412 4.68 6.57 -12.00
CA ARG A 412 4.94 5.60 -10.94
C ARG A 412 3.88 5.71 -9.86
N GLU A 413 3.27 4.59 -9.50
CA GLU A 413 2.12 4.52 -8.59
C GLU A 413 2.59 4.13 -7.18
N GLU A 414 2.94 5.11 -6.35
CA GLU A 414 3.47 4.86 -5.00
C GLU A 414 2.39 4.62 -3.94
N SER A 415 1.11 4.77 -4.30
CA SER A 415 -0.04 4.37 -3.47
C SER A 415 -0.01 2.87 -3.13
N LEU A 416 0.51 2.03 -4.02
CA LEU A 416 0.66 0.57 -3.81
C LEU A 416 1.70 0.19 -2.75
N ALA A 417 2.49 1.16 -2.25
CA ALA A 417 3.32 0.96 -1.06
C ALA A 417 2.50 0.71 0.21
N GLU A 418 1.19 0.97 0.19
CA GLU A 418 0.27 0.80 1.32
C GLU A 418 -1.02 0.05 0.97
N VAL A 419 -0.88 -1.23 0.66
CA VAL A 419 -2.01 -2.15 0.47
C VAL A 419 -2.61 -2.55 1.83
N VAL A 420 -3.92 -2.36 1.97
CA VAL A 420 -4.71 -2.70 3.18
C VAL A 420 -5.59 -3.92 2.98
N CYS A 421 -6.16 -4.11 1.78
CA CYS A 421 -6.98 -5.26 1.44
C CYS A 421 -6.64 -5.77 0.05
N LEU A 422 -6.75 -7.08 -0.12
CA LEU A 422 -6.50 -7.75 -1.39
C LEU A 422 -7.48 -8.92 -1.54
N GLU A 423 -8.11 -9.03 -2.71
CA GLU A 423 -8.85 -10.22 -3.12
C GLU A 423 -8.43 -10.66 -4.54
N MET A 424 -8.45 -11.97 -4.79
CA MET A 424 -8.26 -12.53 -6.13
C MET A 424 -9.59 -12.98 -6.71
N VAL A 425 -9.99 -12.34 -7.82
CA VAL A 425 -11.22 -12.64 -8.54
C VAL A 425 -10.88 -13.38 -9.83
N ASP A 426 -11.63 -14.42 -10.13
CA ASP A 426 -11.44 -15.18 -11.37
C ASP A 426 -11.76 -14.31 -12.60
N LEU A 427 -11.01 -14.52 -13.68
CA LEU A 427 -11.26 -13.87 -14.96
C LEU A 427 -12.60 -14.33 -15.58
N PRO A 428 -13.17 -13.53 -16.51
CA PRO A 428 -14.42 -13.90 -17.18
C PRO A 428 -14.26 -15.16 -18.03
N LEU A 429 -15.38 -15.85 -18.27
CA LEU A 429 -15.44 -17.06 -19.07
C LEU A 429 -15.00 -16.79 -20.52
N THR A 430 -14.39 -17.79 -21.15
CA THR A 430 -14.15 -17.76 -22.60
C THR A 430 -15.47 -17.85 -23.36
N GLY A 431 -15.51 -17.38 -24.62
CA GLY A 431 -16.72 -17.46 -25.45
C GLY A 431 -17.26 -18.90 -25.58
N ALA A 432 -16.37 -19.90 -25.65
CA ALA A 432 -16.77 -21.30 -25.69
C ALA A 432 -17.42 -21.78 -24.38
N GLN A 433 -16.91 -21.34 -23.22
CA GLN A 433 -17.50 -21.66 -21.91
C GLN A 433 -18.85 -20.95 -21.70
N ALA A 434 -18.99 -19.72 -22.20
CA ALA A 434 -20.26 -19.00 -22.14
C ALA A 434 -21.36 -19.69 -22.96
N GLU A 435 -21.04 -20.22 -24.14
CA GLU A 435 -21.98 -21.03 -24.94
C GLU A 435 -22.38 -22.33 -24.24
N LEU A 436 -21.43 -22.98 -23.53
CA LEU A 436 -21.71 -24.15 -22.71
C LEU A 436 -22.71 -23.83 -21.58
N GLU A 437 -22.54 -22.71 -20.88
CA GLU A 437 -23.53 -22.27 -19.88
C GLU A 437 -24.88 -21.96 -20.54
N GLY A 438 -24.86 -21.35 -21.73
CA GLY A 438 -26.05 -21.12 -22.55
C GLY A 438 -26.80 -22.40 -22.91
N GLU A 439 -26.09 -23.48 -23.26
CA GLU A 439 -26.63 -24.81 -23.60
C GLU A 439 -27.41 -25.42 -22.43
N PHE A 440 -26.82 -25.43 -21.23
CA PHE A 440 -27.36 -26.14 -20.06
C PHE A 440 -28.20 -25.26 -19.11
N GLY A 441 -28.06 -23.93 -19.15
CA GLY A 441 -28.65 -23.03 -18.15
C GLY A 441 -30.11 -22.64 -18.37
N LYS A 442 -30.59 -22.61 -19.63
CA LYS A 442 -31.99 -22.28 -19.94
C LYS A 442 -32.83 -23.56 -19.99
N LYS A 443 -33.80 -23.68 -19.08
CA LYS A 443 -34.86 -24.70 -19.13
C LYS A 443 -35.61 -24.55 -20.46
N ALA A 444 -35.39 -25.46 -21.39
CA ALA A 444 -36.16 -25.50 -22.63
C ALA A 444 -37.51 -26.17 -22.38
N ASP A 445 -38.52 -25.80 -23.18
CA ASP A 445 -39.84 -26.42 -23.12
C ASP A 445 -39.75 -27.85 -23.71
N GLY A 446 -39.60 -28.84 -22.82
CA GLY A 446 -39.57 -30.26 -23.15
C GLY A 446 -38.21 -30.83 -23.57
N LEU A 447 -38.12 -32.16 -23.54
CA LEU A 447 -36.90 -32.93 -23.85
C LEU A 447 -36.40 -32.70 -25.29
N LEU A 448 -37.32 -32.57 -26.26
CA LEU A 448 -36.97 -32.30 -27.66
C LEU A 448 -36.33 -30.92 -27.84
N GLY A 449 -36.82 -29.90 -27.12
CA GLY A 449 -36.22 -28.57 -27.10
C GLY A 449 -34.80 -28.58 -26.56
N MET A 450 -34.55 -29.34 -25.49
CA MET A 450 -33.20 -29.53 -24.94
C MET A 450 -32.27 -30.21 -25.96
N PHE A 451 -32.75 -31.26 -26.64
CA PHE A 451 -31.96 -32.00 -27.62
C PHE A 451 -31.60 -31.15 -28.84
N LEU A 452 -32.57 -30.44 -29.44
CA LEU A 452 -32.35 -29.55 -30.58
C LEU A 452 -31.38 -28.42 -30.23
N LYS A 453 -31.49 -27.86 -29.03
CA LYS A 453 -30.58 -26.81 -28.54
C LYS A 453 -29.14 -27.32 -28.34
N ARG A 454 -28.99 -28.53 -27.82
CA ARG A 454 -27.67 -29.18 -27.75
C ARG A 454 -27.08 -29.41 -29.14
N LEU A 455 -27.88 -29.92 -30.09
CA LEU A 455 -27.42 -30.09 -31.48
C LEU A 455 -27.01 -28.76 -32.12
N SER A 456 -27.78 -27.68 -31.90
CA SER A 456 -27.41 -26.36 -32.43
C SER A 456 -26.11 -25.83 -31.82
N SER A 457 -25.93 -25.97 -30.49
CA SER A 457 -24.68 -25.60 -29.80
C SER A 457 -23.48 -26.36 -30.39
N GLN A 458 -23.59 -27.70 -30.50
CA GLN A 458 -22.54 -28.53 -31.06
C GLN A 458 -22.21 -28.20 -32.53
N LEU A 459 -23.22 -27.85 -33.33
CA LEU A 459 -23.03 -27.41 -34.71
C LEU A 459 -22.27 -26.07 -34.77
N ILE A 460 -22.60 -25.11 -33.89
CA ILE A 460 -21.89 -23.83 -33.79
C ILE A 460 -20.42 -24.06 -33.41
N LEU A 461 -20.14 -24.90 -32.41
CA LEU A 461 -18.76 -25.25 -32.03
C LEU A 461 -18.02 -25.95 -33.17
N LEU A 462 -18.68 -26.85 -33.92
CA LEU A 462 -18.08 -27.50 -35.09
C LEU A 462 -17.74 -26.49 -36.18
N GLN A 463 -18.64 -25.55 -36.48
CA GLN A 463 -18.38 -24.46 -37.43
C GLN A 463 -17.18 -23.60 -36.99
N ALA A 464 -17.13 -23.22 -35.71
CA ALA A 464 -15.99 -22.51 -35.14
C ALA A 464 -14.69 -23.30 -35.29
N TRP A 465 -14.69 -24.59 -34.99
CA TRP A 465 -13.52 -25.47 -35.12
C TRP A 465 -13.04 -25.60 -36.57
N THR A 466 -13.96 -25.81 -37.53
CA THR A 466 -13.60 -25.87 -38.96
C THR A 466 -13.00 -24.55 -39.46
N SER A 467 -13.56 -23.40 -39.03
CA SER A 467 -13.00 -22.09 -39.37
C SER A 467 -11.59 -21.88 -38.79
N HIS A 468 -11.34 -22.35 -37.56
CA HIS A 468 -10.04 -22.26 -36.91
C HIS A 468 -8.99 -23.13 -37.59
N LEU A 469 -9.36 -24.35 -37.99
CA LEU A 469 -8.50 -25.21 -38.81
C LEU A 469 -8.15 -24.56 -40.14
N TRP A 470 -9.15 -24.02 -40.85
CA TRP A 470 -8.93 -23.29 -42.09
C TRP A 470 -7.96 -22.12 -41.91
N LYS A 471 -8.12 -21.35 -40.82
CA LYS A 471 -7.21 -20.26 -40.45
C LYS A 471 -5.80 -20.76 -40.14
N MET A 472 -5.64 -21.84 -39.36
CA MET A 472 -4.33 -22.46 -39.12
C MET A 472 -3.63 -22.92 -40.40
N PHE A 473 -4.36 -23.56 -41.33
CA PHE A 473 -3.81 -23.94 -42.64
C PHE A 473 -3.42 -22.74 -43.50
N TYR A 474 -4.16 -21.63 -43.40
CA TYR A 474 -3.86 -20.38 -44.11
C TYR A 474 -2.67 -19.62 -43.51
N ASP A 475 -2.58 -19.54 -42.18
CA ASP A 475 -1.50 -18.86 -41.46
C ASP A 475 -0.19 -19.66 -41.51
N ALA A 476 -0.24 -21.00 -41.57
CA ALA A 476 0.93 -21.85 -41.83
C ALA A 476 1.59 -21.60 -43.19
N ARG A 477 0.89 -20.93 -44.13
CA ARG A 477 1.44 -20.51 -45.43
C ARG A 477 2.07 -19.11 -45.41
N LYS A 478 1.94 -18.34 -44.33
CA LYS A 478 2.61 -17.03 -44.18
C LYS A 478 3.94 -17.19 -43.42
N PRO A 479 5.01 -16.47 -43.81
CA PRO A 479 6.24 -16.44 -43.02
C PRO A 479 5.97 -15.79 -41.66
N ARG A 480 6.42 -16.45 -40.58
CA ARG A 480 6.27 -16.02 -39.18
C ARG A 480 6.80 -14.60 -38.96
N SER A 481 5.93 -13.60 -38.98
CA SER A 481 6.19 -12.31 -38.34
C SER A 481 5.66 -12.35 -36.90
N GLN A 482 6.44 -11.77 -35.99
CA GLN A 482 6.22 -11.78 -34.56
C GLN A 482 4.88 -11.11 -34.19
N ILE A 483 3.88 -11.91 -33.84
CA ILE A 483 2.66 -11.42 -33.18
C ILE A 483 3.06 -11.11 -31.74
N LYS A 484 3.25 -9.83 -31.43
CA LYS A 484 3.21 -9.36 -30.04
C LYS A 484 1.75 -9.35 -29.62
N ASN A 485 1.37 -10.27 -28.74
CA ASN A 485 0.06 -10.24 -28.10
C ASN A 485 0.05 -9.05 -27.12
N GLU A 486 -0.48 -7.90 -27.55
CA GLU A 486 -0.84 -6.83 -26.62
C GLU A 486 -2.01 -7.32 -25.76
N ILE A 487 -1.83 -7.29 -24.44
CA ILE A 487 -2.86 -7.70 -23.47
C ILE A 487 -3.90 -6.58 -23.45
N ASN A 488 -5.10 -6.87 -23.96
CA ASN A 488 -6.24 -5.96 -23.92
C ASN A 488 -7.21 -6.40 -22.82
N ILE A 489 -7.73 -5.45 -22.05
CA ILE A 489 -8.69 -5.72 -20.95
C ILE A 489 -9.94 -6.43 -21.46
N ASP A 490 -10.35 -6.16 -22.71
CA ASP A 490 -11.57 -6.70 -23.30
C ASP A 490 -11.42 -8.14 -23.81
N THR A 491 -10.19 -8.60 -24.04
CA THR A 491 -9.90 -9.97 -24.54
C THR A 491 -9.42 -10.91 -23.43
N LEU A 492 -9.30 -10.41 -22.21
CA LEU A 492 -8.80 -11.16 -21.07
C LEU A 492 -9.87 -12.16 -20.60
N ALA A 493 -9.58 -13.45 -20.71
CA ALA A 493 -10.45 -14.53 -20.28
C ALA A 493 -9.69 -15.55 -19.43
N ARG A 494 -10.43 -16.36 -18.69
CA ARG A 494 -9.90 -17.40 -17.82
C ARG A 494 -9.13 -18.47 -18.59
N ASP A 495 -7.98 -18.87 -18.07
CA ASP A 495 -7.24 -20.03 -18.53
C ASP A 495 -7.84 -21.35 -18.00
N GLU A 496 -7.50 -22.48 -18.62
CA GLU A 496 -8.06 -23.80 -18.25
C GLU A 496 -7.81 -24.16 -16.77
N PHE A 497 -6.62 -23.86 -16.27
CA PHE A 497 -6.23 -24.15 -14.89
C PHE A 497 -6.54 -23.02 -13.90
N ASN A 498 -7.15 -21.92 -14.38
CA ASN A 498 -7.49 -20.73 -13.59
C ASN A 498 -6.29 -20.23 -12.73
N LEU A 499 -5.09 -20.25 -13.31
CA LEU A 499 -3.86 -19.75 -12.68
C LEU A 499 -3.74 -18.23 -12.83
N GLN A 500 -4.47 -17.66 -13.78
CA GLN A 500 -4.54 -16.23 -14.01
C GLN A 500 -5.81 -15.65 -13.41
N LYS A 501 -5.63 -14.72 -12.46
CA LYS A 501 -6.71 -14.05 -11.75
C LYS A 501 -6.51 -12.53 -11.76
N MET A 502 -7.61 -11.81 -11.58
CA MET A 502 -7.60 -10.38 -11.33
C MET A 502 -7.36 -10.13 -9.85
N MET A 503 -6.25 -9.49 -9.51
CA MET A 503 -5.97 -9.03 -8.15
C MET A 503 -6.62 -7.67 -7.95
N VAL A 504 -7.61 -7.60 -7.05
CA VAL A 504 -8.24 -6.34 -6.65
C VAL A 504 -7.57 -5.87 -5.37
N MET A 505 -6.77 -4.83 -5.46
CA MET A 505 -6.04 -4.25 -4.32
C MET A 505 -6.64 -2.91 -3.92
N VAL A 506 -6.81 -2.71 -2.62
CA VAL A 506 -7.26 -1.45 -2.03
C VAL A 506 -6.13 -0.89 -1.18
N THR A 507 -5.88 0.40 -1.31
CA THR A 507 -4.81 1.12 -0.62
C THR A 507 -5.35 2.08 0.44
N ALA A 508 -4.54 2.42 1.45
CA ALA A 508 -4.96 3.35 2.51
C ALA A 508 -5.25 4.77 1.99
N SER A 509 -4.69 5.16 0.84
CA SER A 509 -4.99 6.45 0.20
C SER A 509 -6.35 6.48 -0.51
N GLY A 510 -7.19 5.44 -0.38
CA GLY A 510 -8.50 5.39 -1.05
C GLY A 510 -8.44 5.02 -2.53
N LYS A 511 -7.32 4.45 -3.02
CA LYS A 511 -7.18 4.04 -4.43
C LYS A 511 -7.32 2.53 -4.60
N LEU A 512 -8.09 2.12 -5.59
CA LEU A 512 -8.31 0.74 -5.99
C LEU A 512 -7.56 0.44 -7.29
N PHE A 513 -7.02 -0.77 -7.38
CA PHE A 513 -6.29 -1.25 -8.55
C PHE A 513 -6.79 -2.63 -8.95
N GLY A 514 -6.98 -2.84 -10.26
CA GLY A 514 -7.09 -4.16 -10.87
C GLY A 514 -5.77 -4.54 -11.52
N ILE A 515 -5.10 -5.55 -10.97
CA ILE A 515 -3.79 -6.00 -11.43
C ILE A 515 -3.88 -7.43 -11.93
N GLU A 516 -3.37 -7.69 -13.13
CA GLU A 516 -3.27 -9.05 -13.66
C GLU A 516 -2.24 -9.87 -12.86
N SER A 517 -2.60 -11.04 -12.36
CA SER A 517 -1.71 -11.84 -11.50
C SER A 517 -0.46 -12.39 -12.19
N SER A 518 -0.47 -12.54 -13.52
CA SER A 518 0.64 -13.12 -14.30
C SER A 518 1.73 -12.09 -14.60
N SER A 519 1.37 -10.95 -15.20
CA SER A 519 2.32 -9.90 -15.60
C SER A 519 2.55 -8.84 -14.52
N GLY A 520 1.58 -8.64 -13.64
CA GLY A 520 1.55 -7.53 -12.69
C GLY A 520 1.18 -6.18 -13.33
N THR A 521 0.67 -6.16 -14.56
CA THR A 521 0.20 -4.91 -15.19
C THR A 521 -1.08 -4.40 -14.53
N ILE A 522 -1.16 -3.08 -14.34
CA ILE A 522 -2.36 -2.42 -13.82
C ILE A 522 -3.32 -2.21 -14.99
N LEU A 523 -4.46 -2.90 -14.98
CA LEU A 523 -5.46 -2.86 -16.04
C LEU A 523 -6.48 -1.73 -15.83
N TRP A 524 -6.86 -1.45 -14.59
CA TRP A 524 -7.75 -0.35 -14.24
C TRP A 524 -7.41 0.24 -12.88
N LYS A 525 -7.82 1.49 -12.66
CA LYS A 525 -7.61 2.26 -11.43
C LYS A 525 -8.87 3.03 -11.10
N GLN A 526 -9.21 3.11 -9.82
CA GLN A 526 -10.34 3.91 -9.34
C GLN A 526 -9.95 4.64 -8.07
N TYR A 527 -10.28 5.92 -7.97
CA TYR A 527 -10.00 6.74 -6.79
C TYR A 527 -11.28 7.07 -6.01
N LEU A 528 -11.23 6.92 -4.68
CA LEU A 528 -12.27 7.33 -3.75
C LEU A 528 -11.84 8.63 -3.05
N PRO A 529 -12.54 9.75 -3.27
CA PRO A 529 -12.23 11.00 -2.59
C PRO A 529 -12.59 10.93 -1.10
N ASN A 530 -11.98 11.82 -0.30
CA ASN A 530 -12.27 12.02 1.13
C ASN A 530 -11.99 10.82 2.05
N VAL A 531 -11.14 9.88 1.62
CA VAL A 531 -10.72 8.76 2.46
C VAL A 531 -9.58 9.19 3.40
N LYS A 532 -9.76 8.99 4.70
CA LYS A 532 -8.74 9.28 5.70
C LYS A 532 -7.70 8.14 5.77
N PRO A 533 -6.42 8.41 6.05
CA PRO A 533 -5.37 7.39 6.08
C PRO A 533 -5.62 6.22 7.05
N ASP A 534 -6.28 6.53 8.17
CA ASP A 534 -6.55 5.60 9.28
C ASP A 534 -7.88 4.85 9.16
N SER A 535 -8.54 4.94 8.00
CA SER A 535 -9.82 4.27 7.74
C SER A 535 -9.69 2.76 7.77
N SER A 536 -10.75 2.08 8.20
CA SER A 536 -10.84 0.61 8.15
C SER A 536 -11.53 0.16 6.88
N PHE A 537 -10.91 -0.77 6.16
CA PHE A 537 -11.42 -1.29 4.89
C PHE A 537 -11.79 -2.76 5.03
N LYS A 538 -12.87 -3.16 4.36
CA LYS A 538 -13.23 -4.57 4.19
C LYS A 538 -13.75 -4.80 2.78
N LEU A 539 -13.06 -5.66 2.05
CA LEU A 539 -13.40 -6.04 0.68
C LEU A 539 -14.14 -7.38 0.70
N MET A 540 -15.28 -7.45 0.01
CA MET A 540 -16.11 -8.65 -0.07
C MET A 540 -16.48 -8.94 -1.52
N VAL A 541 -16.28 -10.20 -1.95
CA VAL A 541 -16.70 -10.69 -3.27
C VAL A 541 -18.13 -11.22 -3.16
N GLN A 542 -19.10 -10.48 -3.70
CA GLN A 542 -20.52 -10.87 -3.66
C GLN A 542 -20.89 -11.83 -4.78
N ARG A 543 -20.43 -11.55 -6.00
CA ARG A 543 -20.69 -12.37 -7.19
C ARG A 543 -19.42 -12.51 -8.03
N THR A 544 -19.09 -13.74 -8.39
CA THR A 544 -17.94 -14.09 -9.24
C THR A 544 -18.33 -14.03 -10.72
N THR A 545 -17.38 -14.34 -11.61
CA THR A 545 -17.59 -14.39 -13.06
C THR A 545 -18.22 -15.69 -13.57
N ALA A 546 -18.60 -16.60 -12.68
CA ALA A 546 -19.06 -17.95 -13.05
C ALA A 546 -20.48 -18.01 -13.63
N HIS A 547 -21.27 -16.93 -13.51
CA HIS A 547 -22.68 -16.91 -13.88
C HIS A 547 -22.92 -15.97 -15.06
N PHE A 548 -22.84 -16.45 -16.30
CA PHE A 548 -23.23 -15.70 -17.49
C PHE A 548 -24.76 -15.73 -17.63
N PRO A 549 -25.46 -14.58 -17.74
CA PRO A 549 -25.01 -13.28 -18.25
C PRO A 549 -24.72 -12.20 -17.18
N HIS A 550 -24.73 -12.54 -15.89
CA HIS A 550 -24.64 -11.53 -14.83
C HIS A 550 -23.20 -11.02 -14.62
N PRO A 551 -22.97 -9.70 -14.53
CA PRO A 551 -21.63 -9.17 -14.33
C PRO A 551 -21.10 -9.44 -12.91
N PRO A 552 -19.79 -9.67 -12.72
CA PRO A 552 -19.22 -9.84 -11.39
C PRO A 552 -19.35 -8.56 -10.55
N GLN A 553 -19.45 -8.73 -9.23
CA GLN A 553 -19.71 -7.62 -8.30
C GLN A 553 -18.90 -7.80 -7.00
N CYS A 554 -18.15 -6.76 -6.65
CA CYS A 554 -17.45 -6.64 -5.38
C CYS A 554 -18.01 -5.45 -4.59
N THR A 555 -17.93 -5.56 -3.26
CA THR A 555 -18.35 -4.52 -2.32
C THR A 555 -17.19 -4.16 -1.42
N LEU A 556 -16.92 -2.87 -1.32
CA LEU A 556 -15.94 -2.30 -0.39
C LEU A 556 -16.69 -1.51 0.69
N LEU A 557 -16.50 -1.92 1.94
CA LEU A 557 -16.94 -1.17 3.11
C LEU A 557 -15.76 -0.35 3.63
N VAL A 558 -15.92 0.97 3.69
CA VAL A 558 -14.94 1.91 4.25
C VAL A 558 -15.53 2.55 5.48
N LYS A 559 -14.88 2.41 6.63
CA LYS A 559 -15.25 3.05 7.88
C LYS A 559 -14.23 4.12 8.23
N ASP A 560 -14.70 5.35 8.32
CA ASP A 560 -13.90 6.46 8.84
C ASP A 560 -13.74 6.31 10.35
N LYS A 561 -12.52 6.49 10.84
CA LYS A 561 -12.16 6.30 12.25
C LYS A 561 -12.54 7.50 13.10
N GLU A 562 -12.47 8.72 12.55
CA GLU A 562 -12.78 9.95 13.29
C GLU A 562 -14.29 10.14 13.45
N THR A 563 -15.03 10.07 12.34
CA THR A 563 -16.49 10.27 12.35
C THR A 563 -17.26 9.00 12.72
N GLY A 564 -16.64 7.82 12.60
CA GLY A 564 -17.31 6.52 12.76
C GLY A 564 -18.23 6.14 11.60
N MET A 565 -18.48 7.06 10.66
CA MET A 565 -19.39 6.84 9.54
C MET A 565 -18.82 5.83 8.55
N SER A 566 -19.70 5.02 7.99
CA SER A 566 -19.32 3.95 7.05
C SER A 566 -19.96 4.19 5.69
N SER A 567 -19.19 3.96 4.63
CA SER A 567 -19.62 4.08 3.24
C SER A 567 -19.45 2.75 2.52
N LEU A 568 -20.43 2.40 1.69
CA LEU A 568 -20.45 1.17 0.93
C LEU A 568 -20.30 1.48 -0.56
N TYR A 569 -19.28 0.92 -1.19
CA TYR A 569 -18.99 1.11 -2.61
C TYR A 569 -19.10 -0.21 -3.35
N VAL A 570 -19.89 -0.23 -4.42
CA VAL A 570 -20.18 -1.43 -5.21
C VAL A 570 -19.66 -1.25 -6.63
N PHE A 571 -18.80 -2.16 -7.08
CA PHE A 571 -18.12 -2.03 -8.36
C PHE A 571 -17.89 -3.38 -9.04
N ASN A 572 -17.64 -3.32 -10.34
CA ASN A 572 -17.21 -4.48 -11.11
C ASN A 572 -15.69 -4.66 -10.98
N PRO A 573 -15.19 -5.79 -10.42
CA PRO A 573 -13.76 -6.00 -10.18
C PRO A 573 -12.91 -6.21 -11.44
N ILE A 574 -13.53 -6.48 -12.60
CA ILE A 574 -12.80 -6.72 -13.86
C ILE A 574 -12.48 -5.40 -14.57
N PHE A 575 -13.41 -4.44 -14.56
CA PHE A 575 -13.29 -3.17 -15.29
C PHE A 575 -13.12 -1.94 -14.40
N GLY A 576 -13.34 -2.07 -13.08
CA GLY A 576 -13.24 -0.96 -12.13
C GLY A 576 -14.40 0.04 -12.13
N LYS A 577 -15.43 -0.18 -12.97
CA LYS A 577 -16.60 0.71 -13.06
C LYS A 577 -17.56 0.49 -11.88
N TRP A 578 -18.14 1.59 -11.39
CA TRP A 578 -19.24 1.52 -10.42
C TRP A 578 -20.42 0.73 -10.98
N SER A 579 -20.98 -0.17 -10.17
CA SER A 579 -22.16 -0.92 -10.55
C SER A 579 -23.37 0.00 -10.58
N GLN A 580 -24.34 -0.28 -11.47
CA GLN A 580 -25.58 0.52 -11.58
C GLN A 580 -26.49 0.39 -10.35
N VAL A 581 -26.30 -0.65 -9.54
CA VAL A 581 -27.03 -0.86 -8.30
C VAL A 581 -26.56 0.13 -7.23
N ALA A 582 -27.44 1.03 -6.83
CA ALA A 582 -27.16 1.98 -5.76
C ALA A 582 -27.12 1.26 -4.40
N PRO A 583 -26.02 1.36 -3.64
CA PRO A 583 -25.96 0.80 -2.30
C PRO A 583 -26.85 1.58 -1.31
N PRO A 584 -27.27 0.95 -0.20
CA PRO A 584 -28.03 1.65 0.83
C PRO A 584 -27.17 2.71 1.53
N VAL A 585 -27.76 3.87 1.80
CA VAL A 585 -27.11 4.92 2.59
C VAL A 585 -27.11 4.50 4.06
N LEU A 586 -25.91 4.31 4.62
CA LEU A 586 -25.72 3.92 6.00
C LEU A 586 -25.78 5.18 6.88
N LYS A 587 -26.87 5.33 7.63
CA LYS A 587 -27.11 6.50 8.51
C LYS A 587 -26.35 6.43 9.83
N ARG A 588 -25.85 5.25 10.19
CA ARG A 588 -25.26 4.93 11.49
C ARG A 588 -23.90 4.24 11.31
N PRO A 589 -23.01 4.34 12.30
CA PRO A 589 -21.76 3.60 12.32
C PRO A 589 -21.98 2.09 12.24
N ILE A 590 -21.25 1.41 11.35
CA ILE A 590 -21.27 -0.06 11.27
C ILE A 590 -20.23 -0.65 12.22
N LEU A 591 -20.63 -1.66 12.98
CA LEU A 591 -19.77 -2.37 13.91
C LEU A 591 -19.07 -3.56 13.24
N GLN A 592 -19.84 -4.38 12.51
CA GLN A 592 -19.33 -5.58 11.85
C GLN A 592 -20.11 -5.86 10.56
N SER A 593 -19.53 -6.69 9.70
CA SER A 593 -20.20 -7.22 8.52
C SER A 593 -19.99 -8.71 8.36
N LEU A 594 -21.00 -9.41 7.84
CA LEU A 594 -20.99 -10.85 7.59
C LEU A 594 -21.47 -11.13 6.16
N LEU A 595 -20.67 -11.86 5.39
CA LEU A 595 -21.05 -12.31 4.05
C LEU A 595 -21.65 -13.71 4.17
N LEU A 596 -22.92 -13.86 3.83
CA LEU A 596 -23.61 -15.13 3.87
C LEU A 596 -23.42 -15.89 2.54
N PRO A 597 -23.41 -17.24 2.57
CA PRO A 597 -23.36 -18.05 1.35
C PRO A 597 -24.70 -18.07 0.60
N ILE A 598 -25.77 -17.60 1.25
CA ILE A 598 -27.12 -17.51 0.66
C ILE A 598 -27.08 -16.51 -0.51
N MET A 599 -27.70 -16.90 -1.61
CA MET A 599 -27.73 -16.14 -2.85
C MET A 599 -29.14 -15.64 -3.17
N ASP A 600 -29.20 -14.46 -3.75
CA ASP A 600 -30.42 -13.98 -4.40
C ASP A 600 -30.64 -14.66 -5.77
N GLN A 601 -31.77 -14.34 -6.42
CA GLN A 601 -32.13 -14.77 -7.78
C GLN A 601 -31.04 -14.42 -8.81
N ASP A 602 -30.31 -13.33 -8.58
CA ASP A 602 -29.20 -12.87 -9.41
C ASP A 602 -27.83 -13.45 -9.00
N TYR A 603 -27.80 -14.52 -8.18
CA TYR A 603 -26.59 -15.17 -7.68
C TYR A 603 -25.64 -14.25 -6.89
N ALA A 604 -26.17 -13.17 -6.31
CA ALA A 604 -25.42 -12.28 -5.43
C ALA A 604 -25.51 -12.78 -3.98
N LYS A 605 -24.36 -12.99 -3.34
CA LYS A 605 -24.29 -13.35 -1.91
C LYS A 605 -24.77 -12.21 -1.03
N VAL A 606 -25.58 -12.54 -0.02
CA VAL A 606 -26.16 -11.56 0.90
C VAL A 606 -25.12 -11.08 1.90
N LEU A 607 -24.94 -9.76 1.97
CA LEU A 607 -24.13 -9.09 2.97
C LEU A 607 -25.04 -8.55 4.08
N LEU A 608 -24.75 -8.90 5.33
CA LEU A 608 -25.39 -8.32 6.50
C LEU A 608 -24.43 -7.35 7.19
N LEU A 609 -24.94 -6.18 7.57
CA LEU A 609 -24.20 -5.14 8.28
C LEU A 609 -24.96 -4.84 9.59
N ILE A 610 -24.26 -4.93 10.72
CA ILE A 610 -24.83 -4.60 12.03
C ILE A 610 -24.40 -3.18 12.42
N ASP A 611 -25.37 -2.35 12.75
CA ASP A 611 -25.16 -0.98 13.22
C ASP A 611 -24.91 -0.92 14.73
N ASP A 612 -24.72 0.29 15.24
CA ASP A 612 -24.49 0.58 16.66
C ASP A 612 -25.75 0.50 17.55
N GLU A 613 -26.95 0.48 16.96
CA GLU A 613 -28.21 0.14 17.65
C GLU A 613 -28.53 -1.36 17.57
N TYR A 614 -27.61 -2.16 17.06
CA TYR A 614 -27.74 -3.61 16.85
C TYR A 614 -28.89 -4.01 15.90
N LYS A 615 -29.27 -3.12 14.97
CA LYS A 615 -30.14 -3.44 13.83
C LYS A 615 -29.30 -3.89 12.65
N VAL A 616 -29.87 -4.79 11.84
CA VAL A 616 -29.18 -5.37 10.71
C VAL A 616 -29.74 -4.83 9.41
N THR A 617 -28.83 -4.35 8.55
CA THR A 617 -29.15 -4.00 7.16
C THR A 617 -28.63 -5.09 6.24
N ALA A 618 -29.50 -5.58 5.35
CA ALA A 618 -29.16 -6.59 4.35
C ALA A 618 -28.88 -5.94 2.99
N PHE A 619 -27.90 -6.44 2.27
CA PHE A 619 -27.57 -5.99 0.92
C PHE A 619 -27.17 -7.20 0.03
N PRO A 620 -27.91 -7.50 -1.05
CA PRO A 620 -29.15 -6.85 -1.53
C PRO A 620 -30.38 -7.12 -0.66
N ALA A 621 -31.30 -6.15 -0.54
CA ALA A 621 -32.54 -6.27 0.24
C ALA A 621 -33.77 -6.58 -0.64
N THR A 622 -33.71 -7.64 -1.44
CA THR A 622 -34.85 -8.05 -2.28
C THR A 622 -35.86 -8.87 -1.49
N ARG A 623 -37.11 -8.96 -1.99
CA ARG A 623 -38.18 -9.74 -1.33
C ARG A 623 -37.81 -11.21 -1.14
N ASN A 624 -37.05 -11.78 -2.07
CA ASN A 624 -36.61 -13.17 -1.98
C ASN A 624 -35.58 -13.35 -0.85
N VAL A 625 -34.60 -12.46 -0.76
CA VAL A 625 -33.61 -12.45 0.33
C VAL A 625 -34.29 -12.27 1.69
N LEU A 626 -35.23 -11.33 1.81
CA LEU A 626 -35.95 -11.10 3.07
C LEU A 626 -36.76 -12.34 3.51
N ARG A 627 -37.39 -13.04 2.57
CA ARG A 627 -38.08 -14.31 2.85
C ARG A 627 -37.11 -15.40 3.33
N GLN A 628 -35.98 -15.57 2.65
CA GLN A 628 -34.96 -16.54 3.04
C GLN A 628 -34.36 -16.20 4.41
N LEU A 629 -34.09 -14.93 4.69
CA LEU A 629 -33.64 -14.46 6.00
C LEU A 629 -34.70 -14.69 7.07
N HIS A 630 -35.99 -14.51 6.78
CA HIS A 630 -37.05 -14.80 7.75
C HIS A 630 -37.12 -16.29 8.13
N GLU A 631 -36.80 -17.20 7.19
CA GLU A 631 -36.72 -18.65 7.44
C GLU A 631 -35.43 -19.04 8.18
N LEU A 632 -34.30 -18.40 7.87
CA LEU A 632 -32.96 -18.76 8.37
C LEU A 632 -32.44 -17.88 9.51
N ALA A 633 -33.12 -16.79 9.87
CA ALA A 633 -32.70 -15.84 10.91
C ALA A 633 -32.16 -16.50 12.19
N PRO A 634 -32.86 -17.48 12.81
CA PRO A 634 -32.40 -18.05 14.09
C PRO A 634 -31.08 -18.82 14.02
N SER A 635 -30.55 -19.13 12.83
CA SER A 635 -29.25 -19.80 12.64
C SER A 635 -28.10 -18.83 12.36
N ILE A 636 -28.38 -17.53 12.22
CA ILE A 636 -27.38 -16.49 11.95
C ILE A 636 -26.98 -15.82 13.27
N PHE A 637 -25.69 -15.83 13.55
CA PHE A 637 -25.09 -15.24 14.75
C PHE A 637 -23.98 -14.25 14.37
N PHE A 638 -23.95 -13.13 15.08
CA PHE A 638 -22.88 -12.14 15.05
C PHE A 638 -22.06 -12.25 16.33
N TYR A 639 -20.78 -11.89 16.25
CA TYR A 639 -19.91 -11.76 17.42
C TYR A 639 -19.18 -10.43 17.33
N LEU A 640 -19.42 -9.56 18.31
CA LEU A 640 -18.78 -8.25 18.43
C LEU A 640 -17.69 -8.32 19.49
N VAL A 641 -16.55 -7.71 19.18
CA VAL A 641 -15.39 -7.69 20.07
C VAL A 641 -14.98 -6.24 20.28
N ASP A 642 -15.15 -5.77 21.51
CA ASP A 642 -14.65 -4.50 21.98
C ASP A 642 -13.34 -4.73 22.74
N ALA A 643 -12.23 -4.35 22.12
CA ALA A 643 -10.90 -4.53 22.68
C ALA A 643 -10.57 -3.51 23.79
N GLU A 644 -11.27 -2.37 23.85
CA GLU A 644 -11.02 -1.32 24.86
C GLU A 644 -11.63 -1.72 26.20
N GLN A 645 -12.88 -2.19 26.17
CA GLN A 645 -13.58 -2.71 27.35
C GLN A 645 -13.24 -4.17 27.65
N GLY A 646 -12.61 -4.87 26.71
CA GLY A 646 -12.32 -6.31 26.81
C GLY A 646 -13.57 -7.18 26.75
N ARG A 647 -14.63 -6.72 26.07
CA ARG A 647 -15.94 -7.39 26.03
C ARG A 647 -16.19 -8.07 24.69
N LEU A 648 -16.66 -9.31 24.74
CA LEU A 648 -17.10 -10.10 23.59
C LEU A 648 -18.58 -10.41 23.74
N CYS A 649 -19.40 -9.98 22.78
CA CYS A 649 -20.84 -10.20 22.79
C CYS A 649 -21.27 -11.00 21.56
N GLY A 650 -22.12 -12.00 21.76
CA GLY A 650 -22.78 -12.74 20.71
C GLY A 650 -24.22 -12.29 20.53
N TYR A 651 -24.61 -11.96 19.30
CA TYR A 651 -25.96 -11.53 18.96
C TYR A 651 -26.58 -12.51 17.97
N ARG A 652 -27.85 -12.85 18.18
CA ARG A 652 -28.62 -13.71 17.26
C ARG A 652 -29.58 -12.87 16.44
N LEU A 653 -29.72 -13.20 15.17
CA LEU A 653 -30.64 -12.51 14.26
C LEU A 653 -32.08 -12.97 14.49
N ARG A 654 -33.01 -12.01 14.63
CA ARG A 654 -34.45 -12.25 14.65
C ARG A 654 -35.07 -12.08 13.26
N LYS A 655 -36.32 -12.54 13.14
CA LYS A 655 -37.06 -12.57 11.86
C LYS A 655 -37.33 -11.18 11.28
N ASP A 656 -37.36 -10.16 12.12
CA ASP A 656 -37.57 -8.74 11.83
C ASP A 656 -36.26 -7.98 11.57
N LEU A 657 -35.13 -8.67 11.41
CA LEU A 657 -33.79 -8.10 11.23
C LEU A 657 -33.28 -7.26 12.42
N THR A 658 -33.89 -7.43 13.58
CA THR A 658 -33.31 -7.00 14.86
C THR A 658 -32.42 -8.09 15.41
N THR A 659 -31.59 -7.76 16.39
CA THR A 659 -30.75 -8.75 17.07
C THR A 659 -31.09 -8.86 18.54
N GLU A 660 -30.90 -10.05 19.09
CA GLU A 660 -31.00 -10.32 20.53
C GLU A 660 -29.65 -10.73 21.08
N LEU A 661 -29.29 -10.23 22.27
CA LEU A 661 -28.07 -10.65 22.95
C LEU A 661 -28.22 -12.12 23.38
N SER A 662 -27.31 -12.96 22.90
CA SER A 662 -27.31 -14.40 23.15
C SER A 662 -26.30 -14.79 24.24
N TRP A 663 -25.10 -14.23 24.19
CA TRP A 663 -24.05 -14.50 25.17
C TRP A 663 -23.13 -13.30 25.32
N GLU A 664 -22.48 -13.18 26.48
CA GLU A 664 -21.53 -12.13 26.80
C GLU A 664 -20.35 -12.71 27.58
N LEU A 665 -19.14 -12.31 27.22
CA LEU A 665 -17.89 -12.72 27.86
C LEU A 665 -17.02 -11.48 28.06
N THR A 666 -16.47 -11.34 29.26
CA THR A 666 -15.61 -10.22 29.62
C THR A 666 -14.21 -10.71 29.98
N ILE A 667 -13.20 -10.06 29.41
CA ILE A 667 -11.79 -10.25 29.69
C ILE A 667 -11.32 -8.96 30.36
N PRO A 668 -10.83 -9.01 31.61
CA PRO A 668 -10.52 -7.80 32.37
C PRO A 668 -9.38 -7.00 31.69
N PRO A 669 -9.64 -5.77 31.21
CA PRO A 669 -8.66 -4.97 30.47
C PRO A 669 -7.49 -4.51 31.36
N GLU A 670 -7.69 -4.46 32.67
CA GLU A 670 -6.66 -4.14 33.67
C GLU A 670 -5.48 -5.10 33.62
N VAL A 671 -5.73 -6.37 33.29
CA VAL A 671 -4.73 -7.44 33.29
C VAL A 671 -4.41 -7.91 31.87
N GLN A 672 -5.40 -7.97 30.98
CA GLN A 672 -5.26 -8.53 29.64
C GLN A 672 -5.92 -7.64 28.59
N ARG A 673 -5.19 -7.33 27.52
CA ARG A 673 -5.71 -6.61 26.35
C ARG A 673 -5.86 -7.55 25.16
N ILE A 674 -7.01 -7.51 24.50
CA ILE A 674 -7.26 -8.26 23.25
C ILE A 674 -6.43 -7.64 22.12
N VAL A 675 -5.69 -8.47 21.40
CA VAL A 675 -4.82 -8.01 20.29
C VAL A 675 -5.29 -8.53 18.93
N LYS A 676 -5.72 -9.78 18.86
CA LYS A 676 -6.21 -10.40 17.63
C LYS A 676 -7.36 -11.36 17.91
N VAL A 677 -8.32 -11.39 16.98
CA VAL A 677 -9.37 -12.40 16.91
C VAL A 677 -9.34 -13.01 15.51
N LYS A 678 -9.18 -14.32 15.43
CA LYS A 678 -9.14 -15.06 14.16
C LYS A 678 -10.17 -16.19 14.14
N GLY A 679 -11.16 -16.02 13.29
CA GLY A 679 -12.02 -17.12 12.84
C GLY A 679 -11.38 -17.88 11.66
N LYS A 680 -11.94 -19.05 11.36
CA LYS A 680 -11.60 -19.81 10.16
C LYS A 680 -12.06 -19.08 8.90
N ARG A 681 -11.40 -19.36 7.78
CA ARG A 681 -11.86 -18.83 6.49
C ARG A 681 -13.10 -19.60 6.04
N SER A 682 -14.17 -18.90 5.67
CA SER A 682 -15.43 -19.56 5.25
C SER A 682 -15.33 -20.32 3.93
N ASN A 683 -14.29 -20.09 3.13
CA ASN A 683 -14.07 -20.75 1.85
C ASN A 683 -13.10 -21.95 1.95
N GLU A 684 -12.63 -22.31 3.15
CA GLU A 684 -11.78 -23.48 3.31
C GLU A 684 -12.65 -24.76 3.35
N HIS A 685 -12.17 -25.79 2.65
CA HIS A 685 -12.75 -27.13 2.71
C HIS A 685 -11.75 -28.09 3.34
N VAL A 686 -12.27 -29.07 4.09
CA VAL A 686 -11.49 -30.11 4.76
C VAL A 686 -11.80 -31.46 4.11
N HIS A 687 -10.80 -32.08 3.49
CA HIS A 687 -10.98 -33.34 2.78
C HIS A 687 -11.21 -34.53 3.73
N SER A 688 -10.35 -34.70 4.73
CA SER A 688 -10.43 -35.80 5.71
C SER A 688 -10.90 -35.33 7.08
N GLN A 689 -12.02 -35.91 7.54
CA GLN A 689 -12.66 -35.68 8.84
C GLN A 689 -11.90 -36.30 10.02
N GLY A 690 -11.08 -37.32 9.75
CA GLY A 690 -10.26 -38.00 10.76
C GLY A 690 -8.83 -38.19 10.30
N ARG A 691 -7.99 -38.65 11.21
CA ARG A 691 -6.60 -39.05 10.95
C ARG A 691 -6.45 -40.53 11.29
N VAL A 692 -5.87 -41.29 10.38
CA VAL A 692 -5.61 -42.73 10.59
C VAL A 692 -4.44 -42.88 11.57
N MET A 693 -4.60 -43.77 12.53
CA MET A 693 -3.61 -44.16 13.53
C MET A 693 -2.86 -45.42 13.07
N GLY A 694 -1.72 -45.73 13.70
CA GLY A 694 -0.89 -46.90 13.31
C GLY A 694 -1.66 -48.23 13.36
N ASP A 695 -2.50 -48.42 14.38
CA ASP A 695 -3.34 -49.60 14.59
C ASP A 695 -4.58 -49.68 13.66
N ARG A 696 -4.64 -48.84 12.61
CA ARG A 696 -5.78 -48.67 11.69
C ARG A 696 -7.02 -48.08 12.34
N SER A 697 -6.95 -47.62 13.59
CA SER A 697 -8.03 -46.81 14.18
C SER A 697 -8.05 -45.40 13.58
N VAL A 698 -9.13 -44.67 13.81
CA VAL A 698 -9.30 -43.31 13.30
C VAL A 698 -9.49 -42.36 14.47
N LEU A 699 -8.67 -41.31 14.52
CA LEU A 699 -8.82 -40.20 15.45
C LEU A 699 -9.54 -39.05 14.73
N TYR A 700 -10.77 -38.76 15.12
CA TYR A 700 -11.60 -37.76 14.49
C TYR A 700 -11.23 -36.34 14.93
N LYS A 701 -11.19 -35.43 13.96
CA LYS A 701 -10.84 -34.02 14.16
C LYS A 701 -12.07 -33.25 14.64
N SER A 702 -11.90 -32.35 15.60
CA SER A 702 -12.98 -31.45 16.00
C SER A 702 -13.04 -30.23 15.07
N LEU A 703 -13.93 -30.28 14.08
CA LEU A 703 -14.08 -29.24 13.05
C LEU A 703 -15.21 -28.25 13.36
N ASN A 704 -15.09 -27.51 14.46
CA ASN A 704 -16.06 -26.46 14.75
C ASN A 704 -15.93 -25.28 13.75
N PRO A 705 -16.92 -25.01 12.87
CA PRO A 705 -16.83 -23.93 11.87
C PRO A 705 -16.93 -22.53 12.49
N ASN A 706 -17.52 -22.42 13.68
CA ASN A 706 -17.78 -21.17 14.39
C ASN A 706 -16.73 -20.85 15.45
N LEU A 707 -15.60 -21.58 15.47
CA LEU A 707 -14.55 -21.41 16.46
C LEU A 707 -13.75 -20.13 16.20
N LEU A 708 -13.54 -19.35 17.25
CA LEU A 708 -12.76 -18.12 17.26
C LEU A 708 -11.53 -18.32 18.15
N ALA A 709 -10.35 -17.97 17.62
CA ALA A 709 -9.13 -17.90 18.39
C ALA A 709 -8.89 -16.44 18.82
N VAL A 710 -9.08 -16.16 20.11
CA VAL A 710 -8.89 -14.85 20.73
C VAL A 710 -7.54 -14.83 21.41
N VAL A 711 -6.70 -13.84 21.08
CA VAL A 711 -5.36 -13.66 21.63
C VAL A 711 -5.32 -12.42 22.50
N THR A 712 -4.84 -12.57 23.73
CA THR A 712 -4.65 -11.49 24.68
C THR A 712 -3.18 -11.33 25.08
N GLN A 713 -2.79 -10.11 25.42
CA GLN A 713 -1.47 -9.80 25.98
C GLN A 713 -1.64 -9.18 27.37
N SER A 714 -0.72 -9.48 28.27
CA SER A 714 -0.70 -8.83 29.58
C SER A 714 -0.48 -7.32 29.47
N THR A 715 -1.13 -6.55 30.33
CA THR A 715 -0.85 -5.10 30.51
C THR A 715 0.49 -4.87 31.19
N ASP A 716 0.86 -5.72 32.15
CA ASP A 716 2.19 -5.72 32.74
C ASP A 716 3.22 -6.19 31.72
N VAL A 717 4.09 -5.26 31.31
CA VAL A 717 5.13 -5.47 30.30
C VAL A 717 6.44 -5.96 30.94
N HIS A 718 6.50 -6.11 32.27
CA HIS A 718 7.70 -6.56 32.96
C HIS A 718 8.10 -7.98 32.51
N HIS A 719 9.37 -8.17 32.16
CA HIS A 719 9.87 -9.38 31.51
C HIS A 719 9.57 -10.68 32.27
N GLU A 720 9.47 -10.65 33.60
CA GLU A 720 9.20 -11.84 34.41
C GLU A 720 7.72 -12.18 34.60
N ARG A 721 6.84 -11.17 34.47
CA ARG A 721 5.40 -11.28 34.76
C ARG A 721 4.54 -11.24 33.50
N THR A 722 5.09 -10.78 32.37
CA THR A 722 4.37 -10.72 31.10
C THR A 722 3.93 -12.10 30.63
N PHE A 723 2.75 -12.17 30.02
CA PHE A 723 2.19 -13.41 29.50
C PHE A 723 1.27 -13.15 28.30
N ILE A 724 1.02 -14.21 27.54
CA ILE A 724 0.05 -14.23 26.43
C ILE A 724 -1.07 -15.20 26.77
N GLY A 725 -2.31 -14.77 26.61
CA GLY A 725 -3.49 -15.61 26.76
C GLY A 725 -4.06 -16.03 25.41
N ILE A 726 -4.47 -17.29 25.31
CA ILE A 726 -5.16 -17.85 24.14
C ILE A 726 -6.50 -18.42 24.61
N PHE A 727 -7.57 -17.92 24.03
CA PHE A 727 -8.93 -18.40 24.28
C PHE A 727 -9.53 -18.90 22.97
N LEU A 728 -9.87 -20.20 22.93
CA LEU A 728 -10.66 -20.77 21.85
C LEU A 728 -12.13 -20.71 22.28
N VAL A 729 -12.91 -19.86 21.61
CA VAL A 729 -14.30 -19.56 21.99
C VAL A 729 -15.22 -19.97 20.84
N ASP A 730 -16.31 -20.66 21.15
CA ASP A 730 -17.37 -20.91 20.17
C ASP A 730 -18.18 -19.62 19.94
N GLY A 731 -18.22 -19.13 18.70
CA GLY A 731 -18.88 -17.86 18.36
C GLY A 731 -20.40 -17.86 18.45
N VAL A 732 -21.04 -19.03 18.57
CA VAL A 732 -22.50 -19.17 18.69
C VAL A 732 -22.94 -19.20 20.14
N THR A 733 -22.26 -19.98 20.98
CA THR A 733 -22.64 -20.21 22.38
C THR A 733 -21.87 -19.35 23.37
N GLY A 734 -20.70 -18.81 22.99
CA GLY A 734 -19.78 -18.13 23.90
C GLY A 734 -18.99 -19.08 24.80
N ARG A 735 -19.15 -20.40 24.64
CA ARG A 735 -18.44 -21.39 25.46
C ARG A 735 -16.94 -21.33 25.15
N ILE A 736 -16.13 -21.18 26.18
CA ILE A 736 -14.67 -21.31 26.08
C ILE A 736 -14.34 -22.80 25.97
N ILE A 737 -13.84 -23.20 24.80
CA ILE A 737 -13.40 -24.57 24.51
C ILE A 737 -12.04 -24.83 25.14
N HIS A 738 -11.14 -23.84 25.08
CA HIS A 738 -9.81 -23.95 25.64
C HIS A 738 -9.31 -22.58 26.10
N SER A 739 -8.67 -22.55 27.26
CA SER A 739 -7.98 -21.38 27.80
C SER A 739 -6.54 -21.76 28.13
N SER A 740 -5.57 -21.10 27.50
CA SER A 740 -4.14 -21.33 27.73
C SER A 740 -3.43 -20.02 28.03
N VAL A 741 -2.43 -20.07 28.92
CA VAL A 741 -1.62 -18.92 29.31
C VAL A 741 -0.15 -19.27 29.17
N GLN A 742 0.51 -18.60 28.23
CA GLN A 742 1.94 -18.71 28.03
C GLN A 742 2.65 -17.65 28.87
N ARG A 743 3.33 -18.10 29.94
CA ARG A 743 4.07 -17.23 30.87
C ARG A 743 5.41 -16.78 30.28
N LYS A 744 5.89 -15.60 30.71
CA LYS A 744 7.17 -15.01 30.28
C LYS A 744 7.27 -14.89 28.76
N ALA A 745 6.18 -14.43 28.16
CA ALA A 745 6.03 -14.31 26.72
C ALA A 745 5.46 -12.93 26.35
N LYS A 746 6.00 -12.34 25.30
CA LYS A 746 5.65 -11.00 24.80
C LYS A 746 5.32 -11.06 23.31
N GLY A 747 4.50 -10.11 22.86
CA GLY A 747 4.20 -9.92 21.44
C GLY A 747 5.33 -9.25 20.65
N PRO A 748 5.14 -9.02 19.34
CA PRO A 748 3.90 -9.23 18.58
C PRO A 748 3.55 -10.71 18.41
N VAL A 749 2.25 -11.02 18.39
CA VAL A 749 1.75 -12.40 18.22
C VAL A 749 1.21 -12.57 16.81
N HIS A 750 1.73 -13.56 16.09
CA HIS A 750 1.18 -14.00 14.80
C HIS A 750 0.41 -15.28 15.02
N ILE A 751 -0.81 -15.38 14.48
CA ILE A 751 -1.71 -16.52 14.69
C ILE A 751 -2.37 -16.91 13.37
N VAL A 752 -2.41 -18.21 13.12
CA VAL A 752 -3.11 -18.84 12.00
C VAL A 752 -4.07 -19.88 12.57
N HIS A 753 -5.31 -19.84 12.11
CA HIS A 753 -6.36 -20.78 12.48
C HIS A 753 -6.93 -21.38 11.19
N SER A 754 -6.84 -22.70 11.05
CA SER A 754 -7.33 -23.43 9.89
C SER A 754 -7.70 -24.87 10.28
N GLU A 755 -8.71 -25.43 9.63
CA GLU A 755 -9.17 -26.82 9.82
C GLU A 755 -9.45 -27.17 11.29
N ASN A 756 -8.57 -27.93 11.96
CA ASN A 756 -8.69 -28.33 13.37
C ASN A 756 -7.52 -27.82 14.22
N TRP A 757 -6.70 -26.91 13.70
CA TRP A 757 -5.45 -26.51 14.34
C TRP A 757 -5.27 -25.00 14.41
N VAL A 758 -4.53 -24.58 15.44
CA VAL A 758 -4.15 -23.19 15.67
C VAL A 758 -2.65 -23.16 15.90
N VAL A 759 -1.94 -22.37 15.09
CA VAL A 759 -0.51 -22.11 15.29
C VAL A 759 -0.34 -20.65 15.60
N TYR A 760 0.34 -20.35 16.70
CA TYR A 760 0.71 -18.99 17.05
C TYR A 760 2.19 -18.89 17.43
N GLN A 761 2.76 -17.72 17.18
CA GLN A 761 4.14 -17.40 17.52
C GLN A 761 4.21 -16.22 18.50
N TYR A 762 5.18 -16.29 19.40
CA TYR A 762 5.48 -15.25 20.39
C TYR A 762 6.98 -15.17 20.69
N TRP A 763 7.38 -14.16 21.46
CA TRP A 763 8.74 -13.97 21.97
C TRP A 763 8.84 -14.41 23.44
N ASN A 764 9.68 -15.39 23.74
CA ASN A 764 9.96 -15.82 25.11
C ASN A 764 10.99 -14.89 25.75
N THR A 765 10.61 -14.18 26.81
CA THR A 765 11.48 -13.20 27.49
C THR A 765 12.53 -13.85 28.38
N LYS A 766 12.25 -15.05 28.93
CA LYS A 766 13.19 -15.80 29.78
C LYS A 766 14.37 -16.32 28.96
N ALA A 767 14.08 -16.94 27.83
CA ALA A 767 15.10 -17.53 26.95
C ALA A 767 15.58 -16.59 25.83
N ARG A 768 14.91 -15.43 25.66
CA ARG A 768 15.20 -14.42 24.62
C ARG A 768 15.21 -15.02 23.22
N ARG A 769 14.14 -15.74 22.85
CA ARG A 769 14.00 -16.42 21.56
C ARG A 769 12.54 -16.45 21.08
N ASN A 770 12.33 -16.66 19.78
CA ASN A 770 10.99 -16.84 19.22
C ASN A 770 10.54 -18.29 19.38
N GLU A 771 9.27 -18.49 19.69
CA GLU A 771 8.67 -19.82 19.87
C GLU A 771 7.35 -19.91 19.11
N PHE A 772 7.16 -21.00 18.37
CA PHE A 772 5.87 -21.43 17.84
C PHE A 772 5.17 -22.32 18.86
N THR A 773 3.85 -22.26 18.93
CA THR A 773 3.05 -23.24 19.65
C THR A 773 1.88 -23.66 18.77
N ALA A 774 1.73 -24.97 18.59
CA ALA A 774 0.71 -25.60 17.77
C ALA A 774 -0.30 -26.28 18.68
N LEU A 775 -1.59 -26.00 18.44
CA LEU A 775 -2.73 -26.66 19.07
C LEU A 775 -3.47 -27.46 18.00
N GLU A 776 -3.86 -28.68 18.32
CA GLU A 776 -4.78 -29.49 17.52
C GLU A 776 -5.95 -29.97 18.37
N LEU A 777 -7.15 -29.90 17.80
CA LEU A 777 -8.39 -30.30 18.46
C LEU A 777 -8.89 -31.63 17.86
N TYR A 778 -9.07 -32.63 18.71
CA TYR A 778 -9.60 -33.94 18.37
C TYR A 778 -10.85 -34.25 19.20
N GLU A 779 -11.81 -34.95 18.60
CA GLU A 779 -13.05 -35.35 19.27
C GLU A 779 -12.87 -36.68 20.01
N GLY A 780 -12.13 -37.61 19.41
CA GLY A 780 -11.89 -38.95 19.95
C GLY A 780 -11.88 -40.01 18.84
N THR A 781 -12.11 -41.27 19.21
CA THR A 781 -12.21 -42.40 18.26
C THR A 781 -13.59 -42.55 17.63
N GLU A 782 -14.61 -41.90 18.19
CA GLU A 782 -15.98 -41.90 17.67
C GLU A 782 -16.43 -40.47 17.36
N GLN A 783 -17.29 -40.31 16.35
CA GLN A 783 -17.91 -39.03 16.01
C GLN A 783 -19.24 -38.92 16.74
N TYR A 784 -19.51 -37.78 17.39
CA TYR A 784 -20.82 -37.56 18.02
C TYR A 784 -21.94 -37.49 16.98
N ASN A 785 -21.72 -36.74 15.89
CA ASN A 785 -22.65 -36.67 14.77
C ASN A 785 -21.87 -36.35 13.48
N ALA A 786 -21.90 -37.31 12.54
CA ALA A 786 -21.18 -37.27 11.27
C ALA A 786 -21.88 -36.46 10.17
N THR A 787 -23.20 -36.26 10.26
CA THR A 787 -23.99 -35.57 9.22
C THR A 787 -24.03 -34.07 9.42
N ALA A 788 -24.10 -33.60 10.66
CA ALA A 788 -24.19 -32.16 10.95
C ALA A 788 -23.37 -31.75 12.17
N PHE A 789 -22.78 -30.56 12.07
CA PHE A 789 -22.15 -29.86 13.19
C PHE A 789 -23.06 -28.72 13.66
N SER A 790 -23.58 -28.82 14.88
CA SER A 790 -24.32 -27.75 15.54
C SER A 790 -23.63 -27.39 16.84
N SER A 791 -23.20 -26.14 16.99
CA SER A 791 -22.57 -25.63 18.23
C SER A 791 -23.49 -25.73 19.45
N LEU A 792 -24.81 -25.80 19.25
CA LEU A 792 -25.82 -25.86 20.32
C LEU A 792 -25.99 -27.27 20.92
N ASP A 793 -25.62 -28.31 20.17
CA ASP A 793 -25.85 -29.72 20.51
C ASP A 793 -24.52 -30.49 20.59
N ARG A 794 -23.55 -29.90 21.30
CA ARG A 794 -22.23 -30.48 21.55
C ARG A 794 -21.85 -30.34 23.02
N PRO A 795 -22.18 -31.33 23.87
CA PRO A 795 -21.84 -31.28 25.29
C PRO A 795 -20.35 -31.56 25.53
N GLN A 796 -19.74 -32.47 24.76
CA GLN A 796 -18.36 -32.91 24.92
C GLN A 796 -17.37 -31.86 24.42
N LEU A 797 -16.32 -31.63 25.22
CA LEU A 797 -15.20 -30.79 24.81
C LEU A 797 -14.18 -31.62 24.04
N PRO A 798 -13.58 -31.07 22.98
CA PRO A 798 -12.51 -31.73 22.26
C PRO A 798 -11.26 -31.87 23.13
N GLN A 799 -10.51 -32.95 22.91
CA GLN A 799 -9.16 -33.09 23.41
C GLN A 799 -8.23 -32.13 22.66
N VAL A 800 -7.58 -31.24 23.41
CA VAL A 800 -6.63 -30.27 22.87
C VAL A 800 -5.21 -30.77 23.11
N LEU A 801 -4.51 -31.11 22.03
CA LEU A 801 -3.09 -31.42 22.05
C LEU A 801 -2.29 -30.16 21.76
N GLN A 802 -1.23 -29.91 22.52
CA GLN A 802 -0.38 -28.74 22.34
C GLN A 802 1.10 -29.10 22.40
N GLN A 803 1.91 -28.44 21.58
CA GLN A 803 3.37 -28.58 21.63
C GLN A 803 4.04 -27.27 21.16
N SER A 804 5.14 -26.91 21.82
CA SER A 804 5.90 -25.70 21.54
C SER A 804 7.22 -26.03 20.85
N TYR A 805 7.65 -25.14 19.96
CA TYR A 805 8.84 -25.28 19.12
C TYR A 805 9.62 -23.96 19.12
N ILE A 806 10.94 -24.02 18.99
CA ILE A 806 11.82 -22.86 18.91
C ILE A 806 11.97 -22.48 17.44
N PHE A 807 11.97 -21.17 17.17
CA PHE A 807 12.24 -20.62 15.85
C PHE A 807 13.41 -19.62 15.92
N PRO A 808 14.44 -19.76 15.07
CA PRO A 808 15.69 -19.01 15.21
C PRO A 808 15.61 -17.54 14.73
N SER A 809 14.51 -17.12 14.09
CA SER A 809 14.35 -15.78 13.52
C SER A 809 13.06 -15.10 13.99
N SER A 810 12.97 -13.79 13.79
CA SER A 810 11.71 -13.04 14.00
C SER A 810 10.77 -13.24 12.81
N ILE A 811 9.51 -12.86 12.99
CA ILE A 811 8.43 -13.07 12.01
C ILE A 811 7.70 -11.74 11.78
N SER A 812 7.44 -11.45 10.50
CA SER A 812 6.68 -10.27 10.06
C SER A 812 5.24 -10.62 9.69
N ALA A 813 5.02 -11.77 9.04
CA ALA A 813 3.71 -12.25 8.64
C ALA A 813 3.67 -13.78 8.58
N VAL A 814 2.50 -14.38 8.83
CA VAL A 814 2.28 -15.82 8.70
C VAL A 814 0.91 -16.05 8.08
N GLU A 815 0.83 -16.95 7.11
CA GLU A 815 -0.43 -17.39 6.50
C GLU A 815 -0.35 -18.86 6.09
N ALA A 816 -1.48 -19.56 6.00
CA ALA A 816 -1.54 -20.94 5.50
C ALA A 816 -1.88 -21.01 4.00
N THR A 817 -1.37 -22.04 3.33
CA THR A 817 -1.77 -22.36 1.96
C THR A 817 -3.21 -22.86 1.90
N ILE A 818 -3.93 -22.49 0.84
CA ILE A 818 -5.33 -22.85 0.61
C ILE A 818 -5.57 -23.33 -0.82
N THR A 819 -6.34 -24.41 -0.94
CA THR A 819 -6.79 -25.04 -2.18
C THR A 819 -8.29 -25.33 -2.09
N GLU A 820 -8.94 -25.63 -3.22
CA GLU A 820 -10.39 -25.76 -3.28
C GLU A 820 -10.91 -26.97 -2.50
N ARG A 821 -10.20 -28.10 -2.53
CA ARG A 821 -10.64 -29.34 -1.87
C ARG A 821 -9.90 -29.62 -0.55
N GLY A 822 -8.75 -28.99 -0.32
CA GLY A 822 -7.96 -29.19 0.89
C GLY A 822 -7.35 -30.60 0.98
N ILE A 823 -6.93 -31.16 -0.16
CA ILE A 823 -6.30 -32.49 -0.28
C ILE A 823 -4.78 -32.37 -0.13
N THR A 824 -4.18 -31.37 -0.80
CA THR A 824 -2.73 -31.15 -0.75
C THR A 824 -2.25 -30.81 0.67
N SER A 825 -0.99 -31.12 0.97
CA SER A 825 -0.37 -30.77 2.26
C SER A 825 -0.49 -29.26 2.57
N ARG A 826 -0.82 -28.93 3.82
CA ARG A 826 -0.86 -27.54 4.29
C ARG A 826 0.54 -27.06 4.68
N HIS A 827 0.96 -25.95 4.10
CA HIS A 827 2.19 -25.28 4.46
C HIS A 827 1.89 -23.93 5.10
N LEU A 828 2.70 -23.55 6.08
CA LEU A 828 2.75 -22.20 6.64
C LEU A 828 3.77 -21.38 5.85
N LEU A 829 3.32 -20.25 5.32
CA LEU A 829 4.17 -19.26 4.67
C LEU A 829 4.59 -18.25 5.74
N VAL A 830 5.87 -18.26 6.10
CA VAL A 830 6.44 -17.40 7.15
C VAL A 830 7.30 -16.32 6.49
N GLY A 831 6.84 -15.07 6.59
CA GLY A 831 7.58 -13.90 6.14
C GLY A 831 8.60 -13.46 7.19
N LEU A 832 9.88 -13.54 6.85
CA LEU A 832 10.98 -13.11 7.72
C LEU A 832 11.24 -11.60 7.58
N PRO A 833 11.84 -10.95 8.59
CA PRO A 833 12.22 -9.53 8.52
C PRO A 833 13.27 -9.25 7.43
N SER A 834 14.09 -10.23 7.05
CA SER A 834 15.01 -10.15 5.91
C SER A 834 14.29 -10.05 4.56
N GLY A 835 12.98 -10.26 4.53
CA GLY A 835 12.15 -10.27 3.33
C GLY A 835 12.11 -11.62 2.60
N ALA A 836 12.77 -12.65 3.12
CA ALA A 836 12.64 -14.03 2.64
C ALA A 836 11.32 -14.64 3.13
N ILE A 837 10.70 -15.49 2.30
CA ILE A 837 9.45 -16.19 2.64
C ILE A 837 9.72 -17.68 2.73
N LEU A 838 9.65 -18.21 3.95
CA LEU A 838 9.86 -19.62 4.24
C LEU A 838 8.57 -20.41 4.08
N SER A 839 8.60 -21.51 3.33
CA SER A 839 7.52 -22.50 3.30
C SER A 839 7.79 -23.60 4.34
N LEU A 840 7.04 -23.60 5.43
CA LEU A 840 7.16 -24.56 6.52
C LEU A 840 6.01 -25.58 6.48
N PRO A 841 6.27 -26.87 6.28
CA PRO A 841 5.22 -27.90 6.30
C PRO A 841 4.53 -27.98 7.67
N LYS A 842 3.19 -27.95 7.70
CA LYS A 842 2.42 -28.08 8.96
C LYS A 842 2.67 -29.42 9.66
N ALA A 843 2.99 -30.48 8.90
CA ALA A 843 3.33 -31.79 9.45
C ALA A 843 4.56 -31.78 10.39
N LEU A 844 5.45 -30.78 10.26
CA LEU A 844 6.57 -30.61 11.20
C LEU A 844 6.09 -30.07 12.56
N LEU A 845 5.04 -29.24 12.57
CA LEU A 845 4.45 -28.63 13.76
C LEU A 845 3.24 -29.46 14.22
N ASP A 846 3.49 -30.72 14.53
CA ASP A 846 2.47 -31.68 14.95
C ASP A 846 2.63 -31.99 16.45
N PRO A 847 1.64 -31.69 17.30
CA PRO A 847 1.75 -31.92 18.75
C PRO A 847 1.81 -33.38 19.16
N ARG A 848 1.60 -34.32 18.23
CA ARG A 848 1.72 -35.76 18.47
C ARG A 848 3.15 -36.28 18.31
N ARG A 849 4.11 -35.45 17.92
CA ARG A 849 5.51 -35.88 17.76
C ARG A 849 6.06 -36.35 19.11
N PRO A 850 6.49 -37.62 19.22
CA PRO A 850 6.89 -38.17 20.50
C PRO A 850 8.28 -37.66 20.87
N GLU A 851 8.52 -37.41 22.16
CA GLU A 851 9.86 -37.12 22.68
C GLU A 851 10.78 -38.34 22.56
N ILE A 852 10.22 -39.52 22.79
CA ILE A 852 10.89 -40.82 22.65
C ILE A 852 10.10 -41.66 21.64
N PRO A 853 10.69 -42.07 20.51
CA PRO A 853 10.00 -42.89 19.51
C PRO A 853 9.43 -44.20 20.08
N THR A 854 8.20 -44.53 19.70
CA THR A 854 7.54 -45.82 19.93
C THR A 854 7.26 -46.54 18.61
N GLU A 855 6.99 -47.85 18.64
CA GLU A 855 6.66 -48.63 17.43
C GLU A 855 5.41 -48.05 16.70
N GLN A 856 4.39 -47.63 17.44
CA GLN A 856 3.20 -46.99 16.86
C GLN A 856 3.56 -45.67 16.15
N SER A 857 4.42 -44.85 16.76
CA SER A 857 4.84 -43.60 16.15
C SER A 857 5.66 -43.82 14.87
N ARG A 858 6.40 -44.92 14.80
CA ARG A 858 7.15 -45.32 13.60
C ARG A 858 6.22 -45.81 12.49
N GLU A 859 5.19 -46.59 12.84
CA GLU A 859 4.15 -47.03 11.90
C GLU A 859 3.39 -45.84 11.29
N GLU A 860 3.10 -44.82 12.09
CA GLU A 860 2.48 -43.57 11.65
C GLU A 860 3.43 -42.62 10.89
N ASN A 861 4.71 -42.97 10.78
CA ASN A 861 5.77 -42.11 10.24
C ASN A 861 5.89 -40.74 10.92
N LEU A 862 5.68 -40.69 12.25
CA LEU A 862 5.90 -39.49 13.03
C LEU A 862 7.39 -39.27 13.29
N ILE A 863 7.87 -38.11 12.90
CA ILE A 863 9.24 -37.68 13.20
C ILE A 863 9.32 -37.38 14.70
N PRO A 864 10.34 -37.87 15.44
CA PRO A 864 10.49 -37.56 16.86
C PRO A 864 10.58 -36.05 17.09
N TYR A 865 10.16 -35.60 18.27
CA TYR A 865 10.16 -34.19 18.63
C TYR A 865 11.57 -33.61 18.51
N SER A 866 11.69 -32.57 17.68
CA SER A 866 12.88 -31.74 17.59
C SER A 866 12.43 -30.31 17.90
N PRO A 867 12.86 -29.73 19.03
CA PRO A 867 12.41 -28.41 19.44
C PRO A 867 12.90 -27.32 18.47
N ASP A 868 14.08 -27.47 17.88
CA ASP A 868 14.62 -26.49 16.94
C ASP A 868 14.07 -26.71 15.53
N VAL A 869 13.32 -25.73 15.04
CA VAL A 869 12.79 -25.70 13.67
C VAL A 869 13.76 -24.94 12.77
N GLN A 870 14.59 -25.69 12.07
CA GLN A 870 15.66 -25.16 11.24
C GLN A 870 15.15 -24.39 10.01
N ILE A 871 15.87 -23.33 9.66
CA ILE A 871 15.64 -22.55 8.44
C ILE A 871 16.63 -23.01 7.38
N HIS A 872 16.13 -23.62 6.31
CA HIS A 872 16.90 -23.97 5.12
C HIS A 872 16.57 -23.02 3.99
N ALA A 873 17.59 -22.43 3.35
CA ALA A 873 17.40 -21.47 2.25
C ALA A 873 16.71 -22.09 1.03
N GLU A 874 16.82 -23.41 0.85
CA GLU A 874 16.14 -24.18 -0.20
C GLU A 874 14.61 -24.11 -0.11
N ARG A 875 14.06 -23.78 1.07
CA ARG A 875 12.62 -23.64 1.29
C ARG A 875 12.11 -22.21 1.12
N PHE A 876 12.97 -21.28 0.69
CA PHE A 876 12.56 -19.92 0.38
C PHE A 876 11.88 -19.86 -0.98
N ILE A 877 10.60 -19.48 -0.99
CA ILE A 877 9.80 -19.44 -2.22
C ILE A 877 10.19 -18.28 -3.14
N ASN A 878 10.84 -17.24 -2.59
CA ASN A 878 11.15 -16.01 -3.30
C ASN A 878 12.61 -15.86 -3.73
N TYR A 879 13.48 -16.85 -3.49
CA TYR A 879 14.90 -16.81 -3.88
C TYR A 879 15.57 -15.47 -3.51
N ASN A 880 15.91 -14.62 -4.50
CA ASN A 880 16.50 -13.29 -4.32
C ASN A 880 15.49 -12.12 -4.36
N GLN A 881 14.20 -12.40 -4.55
CA GLN A 881 13.11 -11.43 -4.63
C GLN A 881 12.59 -11.09 -3.23
N THR A 882 13.44 -10.50 -2.40
CA THR A 882 13.07 -10.09 -1.03
C THR A 882 11.94 -9.06 -1.05
N VAL A 883 11.02 -9.19 -0.08
CA VAL A 883 9.91 -8.26 0.13
C VAL A 883 10.19 -7.45 1.40
N SER A 884 10.46 -6.16 1.24
CA SER A 884 10.75 -5.30 2.39
C SER A 884 9.49 -4.99 3.19
N ARG A 885 9.61 -5.01 4.53
CA ARG A 885 8.53 -4.68 5.48
C ARG A 885 7.21 -5.39 5.15
N MET A 886 7.26 -6.71 5.07
CA MET A 886 6.08 -7.54 4.81
C MET A 886 5.01 -7.31 5.88
N ARG A 887 3.80 -6.94 5.46
CA ARG A 887 2.66 -6.73 6.37
C ARG A 887 1.67 -7.90 6.34
N GLY A 888 1.52 -8.53 5.18
CA GLY A 888 0.61 -9.64 5.00
C GLY A 888 1.01 -10.56 3.85
N ILE A 889 0.48 -11.77 3.90
CA ILE A 889 0.54 -12.74 2.83
C ILE A 889 -0.91 -13.14 2.54
N TYR A 890 -1.32 -13.05 1.30
CA TYR A 890 -2.61 -13.54 0.84
C TYR A 890 -2.40 -14.84 0.06
N THR A 891 -3.29 -15.79 0.29
CA THR A 891 -3.29 -17.10 -0.35
C THR A 891 -4.65 -17.35 -0.97
N ALA A 892 -4.67 -17.73 -2.24
CA ALA A 892 -5.88 -18.05 -2.99
C ALA A 892 -5.78 -19.44 -3.61
N PRO A 893 -6.91 -20.17 -3.69
CA PRO A 893 -6.96 -21.41 -4.44
C PRO A 893 -6.83 -21.12 -5.95
N SER A 894 -6.08 -21.97 -6.66
CA SER A 894 -6.15 -22.06 -8.12
C SER A 894 -7.24 -23.05 -8.55
N GLY A 895 -7.48 -23.18 -9.86
CA GLY A 895 -8.30 -24.28 -10.38
C GLY A 895 -7.66 -25.66 -10.26
N LEU A 896 -6.34 -25.73 -10.01
CA LEU A 896 -5.62 -26.95 -9.67
C LEU A 896 -5.59 -27.18 -8.16
N GLU A 897 -5.61 -28.44 -7.73
CA GLU A 897 -5.55 -28.80 -6.31
C GLU A 897 -4.11 -28.84 -5.80
N SER A 898 -3.12 -29.01 -6.68
CA SER A 898 -1.71 -29.02 -6.29
C SER A 898 -1.10 -27.63 -6.07
N THR A 899 -1.76 -26.56 -6.56
CA THR A 899 -1.17 -25.22 -6.62
C THR A 899 -1.94 -24.19 -5.79
N CYS A 900 -1.20 -23.29 -5.15
CA CYS A 900 -1.75 -22.16 -4.38
C CYS A 900 -1.14 -20.86 -4.91
N LEU A 901 -1.98 -19.86 -5.20
CA LEU A 901 -1.52 -18.53 -5.59
C LEU A 901 -1.17 -17.74 -4.33
N VAL A 902 0.02 -17.17 -4.29
CA VAL A 902 0.55 -16.45 -3.12
C VAL A 902 0.86 -15.02 -3.52
N VAL A 903 0.36 -14.06 -2.75
CA VAL A 903 0.74 -12.65 -2.85
C VAL A 903 1.23 -12.15 -1.50
N ALA A 904 2.52 -11.87 -1.40
CA ALA A 904 3.08 -11.16 -0.26
C ALA A 904 3.04 -9.65 -0.54
N TYR A 905 2.45 -8.89 0.38
CA TYR A 905 2.37 -7.43 0.29
C TYR A 905 2.95 -6.78 1.54
N GLY A 906 3.81 -5.80 1.31
CA GLY A 906 4.51 -5.01 2.32
C GLY A 906 4.74 -3.62 1.78
N LEU A 907 5.98 -3.12 1.87
CA LEU A 907 6.42 -2.01 1.02
C LEU A 907 6.49 -2.45 -0.45
N ASP A 908 6.85 -3.71 -0.68
CA ASP A 908 6.92 -4.34 -2.00
C ASP A 908 5.77 -5.32 -2.21
N ILE A 909 5.47 -5.63 -3.47
CA ILE A 909 4.49 -6.64 -3.85
C ILE A 909 5.20 -7.79 -4.57
N TYR A 910 4.96 -9.01 -4.11
CA TYR A 910 5.49 -10.23 -4.68
C TYR A 910 4.36 -11.24 -4.88
N GLN A 911 4.21 -11.72 -6.11
CA GLN A 911 3.27 -12.77 -6.47
C GLN A 911 4.06 -13.99 -6.93
N THR A 912 3.60 -15.18 -6.54
CA THR A 912 4.13 -16.46 -7.01
C THR A 912 3.10 -17.57 -6.86
N ARG A 913 3.49 -18.78 -7.28
CA ARG A 913 2.72 -20.02 -7.10
C ARG A 913 3.51 -20.95 -6.19
N VAL A 914 2.83 -21.65 -5.29
CA VAL A 914 3.44 -22.63 -4.39
C VAL A 914 2.81 -24.00 -4.61
N TYR A 915 3.63 -25.05 -4.53
CA TYR A 915 3.27 -26.43 -4.78
C TYR A 915 3.59 -27.31 -3.56
N PRO A 916 2.73 -27.34 -2.53
CA PRO A 916 3.03 -28.04 -1.27
C PRO A 916 3.35 -29.53 -1.47
N SER A 917 2.60 -30.22 -2.34
CA SER A 917 2.75 -31.65 -2.62
C SER A 917 3.36 -31.93 -4.00
N LYS A 918 4.09 -30.96 -4.56
CA LYS A 918 4.48 -30.93 -5.99
C LYS A 918 3.25 -30.96 -6.93
N GLN A 919 3.47 -30.72 -8.22
CA GLN A 919 2.38 -30.66 -9.22
C GLN A 919 1.96 -32.07 -9.65
N PHE A 920 1.12 -32.74 -8.84
CA PHE A 920 0.68 -34.11 -9.10
C PHE A 920 -0.47 -34.23 -10.12
N ASP A 921 -1.16 -33.12 -10.40
CA ASP A 921 -2.32 -33.02 -11.30
C ASP A 921 -1.98 -32.40 -12.67
N VAL A 922 -0.69 -32.16 -12.94
CA VAL A 922 -0.17 -31.65 -14.21
C VAL A 922 0.88 -32.63 -14.74
N LEU A 923 0.96 -32.75 -16.07
CA LEU A 923 2.03 -33.50 -16.72
C LEU A 923 3.38 -32.85 -16.37
N LYS A 924 4.43 -33.66 -16.25
CA LYS A 924 5.75 -33.13 -15.90
C LYS A 924 6.25 -32.14 -16.94
N ASP A 925 6.93 -31.09 -16.47
CA ASP A 925 7.56 -30.09 -17.35
C ASP A 925 8.67 -30.68 -18.24
N ASP A 926 9.33 -31.76 -17.77
CA ASP A 926 10.40 -32.48 -18.47
C ASP A 926 9.91 -33.71 -19.26
N TYR A 927 8.63 -33.75 -19.61
CA TYR A 927 8.06 -34.88 -20.34
C TYR A 927 8.63 -35.02 -21.76
N ASP A 928 9.21 -36.18 -22.06
CA ASP A 928 9.83 -36.44 -23.37
C ASP A 928 8.79 -36.85 -24.42
N TYR A 929 8.22 -35.85 -25.09
CA TYR A 929 7.29 -36.04 -26.19
C TYR A 929 7.92 -36.75 -27.40
N VAL A 930 9.21 -36.50 -27.67
CA VAL A 930 9.91 -37.02 -28.86
C VAL A 930 10.12 -38.52 -28.73
N LEU A 931 10.53 -38.99 -27.56
CA LEU A 931 10.70 -40.42 -27.27
C LEU A 931 9.41 -41.19 -27.53
N ILE A 932 8.29 -40.73 -26.98
CA ILE A 932 7.01 -41.45 -27.09
C ILE A 932 6.48 -41.41 -28.52
N SER A 933 6.56 -40.26 -29.20
CA SER A 933 6.19 -40.18 -30.62
C SER A 933 7.07 -41.09 -31.48
N SER A 934 8.39 -41.12 -31.25
CA SER A 934 9.32 -41.99 -31.98
C SER A 934 9.02 -43.47 -31.76
N VAL A 935 8.80 -43.89 -30.50
CA VAL A 935 8.43 -45.26 -30.16
C VAL A 935 7.12 -45.66 -30.82
N LEU A 936 6.10 -44.79 -30.83
CA LEU A 936 4.83 -45.05 -31.51
C LEU A 936 5.02 -45.26 -33.01
N PHE A 937 5.78 -44.40 -33.69
CA PHE A 937 6.11 -44.60 -35.11
C PHE A 937 6.88 -45.90 -35.32
N GLY A 938 7.88 -46.17 -34.49
CA GLY A 938 8.65 -47.42 -34.52
C GLY A 938 7.75 -48.65 -34.42
N LEU A 939 6.79 -48.65 -33.48
CA LEU A 939 5.82 -49.74 -33.31
C LEU A 939 4.87 -49.86 -34.50
N VAL A 940 4.39 -48.75 -35.06
CA VAL A 940 3.53 -48.76 -36.26
C VAL A 940 4.28 -49.33 -37.46
N PHE A 941 5.50 -48.88 -37.73
CA PHE A 941 6.34 -49.42 -38.80
C PHE A 941 6.66 -50.90 -38.57
N ALA A 942 7.06 -51.28 -37.36
CA ALA A 942 7.30 -52.67 -37.00
C ALA A 942 6.05 -53.54 -37.22
N THR A 943 4.86 -53.05 -36.86
CA THR A 943 3.59 -53.76 -37.08
C THR A 943 3.29 -53.94 -38.57
N MET A 944 3.49 -52.90 -39.37
CA MET A 944 3.26 -52.98 -40.82
C MET A 944 4.24 -53.92 -41.52
N ILE A 945 5.52 -53.88 -41.11
CA ILE A 945 6.57 -54.76 -41.63
C ILE A 945 6.31 -56.21 -41.23
N THR A 946 6.03 -56.47 -39.94
CA THR A 946 5.76 -57.82 -39.43
C THR A 946 4.47 -58.41 -39.99
N LYS A 947 3.41 -57.61 -40.18
CA LYS A 947 2.18 -58.04 -40.88
C LYS A 947 2.50 -58.57 -42.29
N ARG A 948 3.31 -57.84 -43.06
CA ARG A 948 3.68 -58.25 -44.42
C ARG A 948 4.57 -59.50 -44.40
N LEU A 949 5.55 -59.55 -43.50
CA LEU A 949 6.41 -60.74 -43.29
C LEU A 949 5.58 -61.98 -42.93
N ALA A 950 4.58 -61.85 -42.06
CA ALA A 950 3.70 -62.93 -41.67
C ALA A 950 2.83 -63.42 -42.82
N GLN A 951 2.24 -62.52 -43.62
CA GLN A 951 1.49 -62.87 -44.83
C GLN A 951 2.35 -63.65 -45.82
N VAL A 952 3.58 -63.19 -46.08
CA VAL A 952 4.53 -63.89 -46.96
C VAL A 952 4.89 -65.27 -46.42
N LYS A 953 5.15 -65.38 -45.11
CA LYS A 953 5.48 -66.68 -44.47
C LYS A 953 4.32 -67.66 -44.52
N LEU A 954 3.09 -67.21 -44.26
CA LEU A 954 1.88 -68.05 -44.32
C LEU A 954 1.59 -68.49 -45.76
N LEU A 955 1.75 -67.61 -46.73
CA LEU A 955 1.61 -67.95 -48.15
C LEU A 955 2.63 -69.02 -48.55
N ASN A 956 3.92 -68.83 -48.23
CA ASN A 956 4.96 -69.82 -48.51
C ASN A 956 4.71 -71.17 -47.82
N ARG A 957 4.07 -71.18 -46.64
CA ARG A 957 3.67 -72.40 -45.94
C ARG A 957 2.48 -73.09 -46.61
N ALA A 958 1.55 -72.34 -47.18
CA ALA A 958 0.37 -72.89 -47.86
C ALA A 958 0.67 -73.42 -49.26
N TRP A 959 1.70 -72.89 -49.93
CA TRP A 959 2.14 -73.29 -51.27
C TRP A 959 3.18 -74.43 -51.27
N ARG A 960 3.46 -75.00 -50.10
CA ARG A 960 4.34 -76.15 -49.90
C ARG A 960 3.50 -77.32 -49.40
#